data_AF-A0A835XHL6-F1
#
_entry.id   AF-A0A835XHL6-F1
#
_cell.length_a   1.000
_cell.length_b   1.000
_cell.length_c   1.000
_cell.angle_alpha   90.00
_cell.angle_beta   90.00
_cell.angle_gamma   90.00
#
_symmetry.space_group_name_H-M   'P 1'
#
loop_
_entity.id
_entity.type
_entity.pdbx_description
1 polymer ?
#
loop_
_entity_poly.entity_id
_entity_poly.type
_entity_poly.pdbx_seq_one_letter_code
_entity_poly.pdbx_strand_id
1 'polypeptide(L)'
;MLPATRALLAIISFGLAWTANCSNVTLWEHCSRFRVYLPGIHEDLLPWQDAEGISEDLIDRTIHLRGIGGQHRATGLPLLIRGGKLYVLQGAERSIKDIWSWQAYNVITYAYALQRLVERWGPQLPDMEFVLETADVPSTDMRGGVGAGGARAAADEPASPWGTPHGRLPVMRHCKSAESVDITVPIFHFYQTDFDHEFLARTEEFNKAHPWAERKPVAFSAGIAYPRTQDTVSTQRQWDGAQHGAKVDEVRKGFMHYVMDELRHPNITYQVEGIPMSDWAAYKMAIHVDGISCSSRVHQLLALGTVVLREQSGYFSFYDKLLTKFIHYVPFWRHRPREVEWAYNWVVAHDAAARTMAQRGQDFVRTYLNAAAIECFWALLWEEYARLQRFRPGYRRGPGGGGEREVPAMPVAEWIAKQEGIHSDFWATKSIAAIGPQLCLLPRPGEGGSASEAGRGRQAAQACPKDQQRGCGCATGGKLYVLQGAERSIKDMWTWQASNVISYAYALQRLVERWGPQLPDMEFVLETSDVPSTDMRDGAGAGSTAGAGAGAARGRRASMSAGGSKAAAEVPVNPWGNPHGRLPVMRHCKTAESADIAVPIFHFYQKDFDEGFLARIDEINKAHPWDQRNASAFAAGINYLRVQDTVSTQRQWDGAQQGTKVAAVRRGFMSYVMDELRHPNITYANDSVPISAWAANKMAIHVDGISCSSRVHQLLALGTVVLREQSGYFSFYDKLLTKFIHYVPFWRHRPREVEWAYNWVVAHDAAARTMAQRGQDFVRTYLNAAAIECFWALLWEEYARLQRFRPGYRRGPGGGGEREVPAMPVAEWIAKQEGVHPEFFKGTKSIAAIGTQLCLLPLPGEEGWPWSNEQQRAVAQACPPDRRVGCGCMP
;
A
#
# COMPACT_ATOMS: atom_id res chain seq x y z
N MET A 1 -73.41 0.47 -46.92
CA MET A 1 -74.47 0.78 -45.95
C MET A 1 -74.28 -0.10 -44.72
N LEU A 2 -74.32 0.51 -43.53
CA LEU A 2 -74.20 -0.01 -42.14
C LEU A 2 -75.28 -1.06 -41.75
N PRO A 3 -75.28 -1.69 -40.54
CA PRO A 3 -74.16 -1.99 -39.60
C PRO A 3 -74.23 -3.38 -38.87
N ALA A 4 -73.14 -3.67 -38.13
CA ALA A 4 -73.10 -4.13 -36.72
C ALA A 4 -72.52 -5.53 -36.37
N THR A 5 -71.67 -5.50 -35.34
CA THR A 5 -71.19 -6.55 -34.41
C THR A 5 -70.08 -7.53 -34.83
N ARG A 6 -68.93 -7.41 -34.14
CA ARG A 6 -68.08 -8.53 -33.72
C ARG A 6 -67.65 -8.31 -32.27
N ALA A 7 -68.02 -9.25 -31.41
CA ALA A 7 -67.65 -9.33 -30.00
C ALA A 7 -66.37 -10.18 -29.83
N LEU A 8 -65.51 -9.74 -28.91
CA LEU A 8 -64.29 -10.40 -28.45
C LEU A 8 -64.61 -11.53 -27.46
N LEU A 9 -63.91 -12.66 -27.62
CA LEU A 9 -63.82 -13.75 -26.65
C LEU A 9 -62.42 -13.76 -26.05
N ALA A 10 -62.37 -13.75 -24.71
CA ALA A 10 -61.16 -13.75 -23.91
C ALA A 10 -60.46 -15.11 -23.92
N ILE A 11 -59.15 -15.11 -24.16
CA ILE A 11 -58.24 -16.21 -23.78
C ILE A 11 -57.16 -15.59 -22.89
N ILE A 12 -57.22 -15.94 -21.61
CA ILE A 12 -56.22 -15.60 -20.60
C ILE A 12 -54.93 -16.33 -20.98
N SER A 13 -53.93 -15.58 -21.42
CA SER A 13 -52.56 -16.07 -21.59
C SER A 13 -51.74 -15.61 -20.39
N PHE A 14 -51.37 -16.57 -19.53
CA PHE A 14 -50.33 -16.39 -18.52
C PHE A 14 -48.99 -16.18 -19.24
N GLY A 15 -48.65 -14.92 -19.52
CA GLY A 15 -47.30 -14.52 -19.87
C GLY A 15 -46.44 -14.53 -18.60
N LEU A 16 -45.68 -15.61 -18.41
CA LEU A 16 -44.49 -15.57 -17.56
C LEU A 16 -43.51 -14.57 -18.19
N ALA A 17 -43.57 -13.33 -17.72
CA ALA A 17 -42.52 -12.36 -17.95
C ALA A 17 -41.26 -12.89 -17.26
N TRP A 18 -40.35 -13.45 -18.05
CA TRP A 18 -38.94 -13.51 -17.68
C TRP A 18 -38.41 -12.07 -17.68
N THR A 19 -38.69 -11.32 -16.62
CA THR A 19 -37.80 -10.25 -16.22
C THR A 19 -36.48 -10.93 -15.90
N ALA A 20 -35.48 -10.76 -16.77
CA ALA A 20 -34.11 -11.08 -16.44
C ALA A 20 -33.79 -10.35 -15.14
N ASN A 21 -33.75 -11.12 -14.06
CA ASN A 21 -33.41 -10.66 -12.73
C ASN A 21 -31.90 -10.41 -12.74
N CYS A 22 -31.48 -9.31 -13.38
CA CYS A 22 -30.15 -8.76 -13.18
C CYS A 22 -30.12 -8.31 -11.73
N SER A 23 -29.60 -9.21 -10.90
CA SER A 23 -29.30 -9.07 -9.47
C SER A 23 -29.02 -7.62 -9.07
N ASN A 24 -29.76 -7.13 -8.06
CA ASN A 24 -29.53 -5.88 -7.31
C ASN A 24 -28.16 -5.88 -6.62
N VAL A 25 -27.07 -5.88 -7.39
CA VAL A 25 -25.72 -5.70 -6.84
C VAL A 25 -25.56 -4.21 -6.53
N THR A 26 -25.38 -3.91 -5.25
CA THR A 26 -25.06 -2.55 -4.80
C THR A 26 -23.66 -2.15 -5.28
N LEU A 27 -23.43 -0.85 -5.47
CA LEU A 27 -22.11 -0.30 -5.76
C LEU A 27 -21.10 -0.73 -4.69
N TRP A 28 -21.54 -0.80 -3.44
CA TRP A 28 -20.74 -1.30 -2.33
C TRP A 28 -20.30 -2.75 -2.51
N GLU A 29 -21.22 -3.66 -2.84
CA GLU A 29 -20.88 -5.07 -3.10
C GLU A 29 -19.92 -5.18 -4.28
N HIS A 30 -20.17 -4.43 -5.36
CA HIS A 30 -19.31 -4.36 -6.54
C HIS A 30 -17.88 -3.91 -6.20
N CYS A 31 -17.74 -2.92 -5.33
CA CYS A 31 -16.46 -2.29 -5.00
C CYS A 31 -15.79 -2.78 -3.72
N SER A 32 -16.41 -3.72 -3.00
CA SER A 32 -15.94 -4.25 -1.71
C SER A 32 -14.48 -4.73 -1.74
N ARG A 33 -14.07 -5.48 -2.78
CA ARG A 33 -12.68 -5.96 -2.94
C ARG A 33 -11.67 -4.87 -3.34
N PHE A 34 -12.15 -3.73 -3.83
CA PHE A 34 -11.31 -2.62 -4.30
C PHE A 34 -11.07 -1.57 -3.23
N ARG A 35 -11.56 -1.77 -2.00
CA ARG A 35 -11.26 -0.93 -0.83
C ARG A 35 -9.76 -0.79 -0.52
N VAL A 36 -8.93 -1.65 -1.11
CA VAL A 36 -7.46 -1.52 -1.08
C VAL A 36 -6.96 -0.17 -1.62
N TYR A 37 -7.74 0.57 -2.43
CA TYR A 37 -7.39 1.93 -2.88
C TYR A 37 -7.58 3.01 -1.81
N LEU A 38 -8.44 2.79 -0.80
CA LEU A 38 -8.82 3.81 0.19
C LEU A 38 -7.63 4.47 0.88
N PRO A 39 -6.55 3.76 1.28
CA PRO A 39 -5.38 4.40 1.86
C PRO A 39 -4.72 5.44 0.94
N GLY A 40 -4.65 5.17 -0.36
CA GLY A 40 -4.11 6.12 -1.34
C GLY A 40 -5.04 7.31 -1.55
N ILE A 41 -6.35 7.04 -1.67
CA ILE A 41 -7.39 8.07 -1.78
C ILE A 41 -7.35 9.01 -0.56
N HIS A 42 -7.33 8.46 0.67
CA HIS A 42 -7.27 9.28 1.89
C HIS A 42 -5.98 10.09 1.99
N GLU A 43 -4.84 9.57 1.52
CA GLU A 43 -3.58 10.34 1.48
C GLU A 43 -3.69 11.55 0.54
N ASP A 44 -4.38 11.40 -0.60
CA ASP A 44 -4.58 12.47 -1.57
C ASP A 44 -5.60 13.51 -1.09
N LEU A 45 -6.62 13.07 -0.35
CA LEU A 45 -7.68 13.92 0.19
C LEU A 45 -7.31 14.62 1.50
N LEU A 46 -6.24 14.18 2.14
CA LEU A 46 -5.74 14.71 3.40
C LEU A 46 -5.69 16.25 3.49
N PRO A 47 -5.28 17.01 2.46
CA PRO A 47 -5.17 18.46 2.57
C PRO A 47 -6.47 19.18 2.91
N TRP A 48 -7.62 18.51 2.78
CA TRP A 48 -8.96 19.04 3.09
C TRP A 48 -9.69 18.21 4.16
N GLN A 49 -9.00 17.28 4.85
CA GLN A 49 -9.56 16.54 6.00
C GLN A 49 -9.49 17.36 7.29
N ASP A 50 -10.02 18.58 7.22
CA ASP A 50 -10.05 19.54 8.30
C ASP A 50 -11.48 19.99 8.65
N ALA A 51 -11.59 20.92 9.60
CA ALA A 51 -12.88 21.46 10.02
C ALA A 51 -13.53 22.31 8.92
N GLU A 52 -12.74 22.97 8.06
CA GLU A 52 -13.24 23.79 6.95
C GLU A 52 -13.69 22.95 5.75
N GLY A 53 -13.06 21.78 5.55
CA GLY A 53 -13.27 20.92 4.39
C GLY A 53 -13.05 21.65 3.07
N ILE A 54 -13.86 21.29 2.08
CA ILE A 54 -14.00 22.02 0.83
C ILE A 54 -15.19 22.96 0.99
N SER A 55 -14.90 24.24 1.20
CA SER A 55 -15.90 25.30 1.30
C SER A 55 -16.45 25.71 -0.07
N GLU A 56 -17.60 26.37 -0.05
CA GLU A 56 -18.23 26.99 -1.24
C GLU A 56 -17.26 27.95 -1.96
N ASP A 57 -16.59 28.82 -1.19
CA ASP A 57 -15.61 29.77 -1.72
C ASP A 57 -14.38 29.07 -2.32
N LEU A 58 -13.92 27.98 -1.69
CA LEU A 58 -12.76 27.23 -2.17
C LEU A 58 -13.05 26.53 -3.50
N ILE A 59 -14.23 25.91 -3.63
CA ILE A 59 -14.59 25.26 -4.90
C ILE A 59 -14.84 26.29 -6.00
N ASP A 60 -15.47 27.43 -5.70
CA ASP A 60 -15.68 28.51 -6.67
C ASP A 60 -14.35 29.12 -7.13
N ARG A 61 -13.41 29.33 -6.20
CA ARG A 61 -12.05 29.73 -6.53
C ARG A 61 -11.36 28.70 -7.42
N THR A 62 -11.53 27.41 -7.12
CA THR A 62 -10.92 26.33 -7.91
C THR A 62 -11.48 26.28 -9.32
N ILE A 63 -12.80 26.38 -9.48
CA ILE A 63 -13.47 26.46 -10.79
C ILE A 63 -13.01 27.71 -11.54
N HIS A 64 -12.96 28.87 -10.89
CA HIS A 64 -12.54 30.13 -11.52
C HIS A 64 -11.08 30.09 -12.01
N LEU A 65 -10.17 29.54 -11.21
CA LEU A 65 -8.75 29.52 -11.54
C LEU A 65 -8.37 28.38 -12.49
N ARG A 66 -9.00 27.21 -12.34
CA ARG A 66 -8.57 25.94 -12.96
C ARG A 66 -9.57 25.34 -13.94
N GLY A 67 -10.82 25.81 -13.95
CA GLY A 67 -11.85 25.37 -14.89
C GLY A 67 -11.63 25.88 -16.31
N ILE A 68 -12.48 25.43 -17.23
CA ILE A 68 -12.42 25.77 -18.64
C ILE A 68 -12.72 27.27 -18.83
N GLY A 69 -11.75 28.00 -19.37
CA GLY A 69 -11.81 29.45 -19.46
C GLY A 69 -11.35 30.22 -18.22
N GLY A 70 -10.76 29.52 -17.23
CA GLY A 70 -10.07 30.14 -16.10
C GLY A 70 -8.74 30.80 -16.50
N GLN A 71 -8.04 31.38 -15.52
CA GLN A 71 -6.77 32.10 -15.74
C GLN A 71 -5.56 31.17 -15.93
N HIS A 72 -5.69 29.88 -15.63
CA HIS A 72 -4.60 28.90 -15.76
C HIS A 72 -4.44 28.42 -17.21
N ARG A 73 -3.20 28.13 -17.61
CA ARG A 73 -2.85 27.69 -18.98
C ARG A 73 -3.33 26.28 -19.34
N ALA A 74 -3.66 25.47 -18.34
CA ALA A 74 -4.15 24.11 -18.56
C ALA A 74 -5.59 23.97 -18.07
N THR A 75 -6.38 23.29 -18.90
CA THR A 75 -7.84 23.29 -18.87
C THR A 75 -8.37 22.19 -17.95
N GLY A 76 -9.06 22.58 -16.89
CA GLY A 76 -9.89 21.70 -16.08
C GLY A 76 -11.35 21.70 -16.53
N LEU A 77 -12.02 20.56 -16.45
CA LEU A 77 -13.46 20.46 -16.62
C LEU A 77 -14.13 20.55 -15.23
N PRO A 78 -14.87 21.63 -14.93
CA PRO A 78 -15.63 21.74 -13.71
C PRO A 78 -16.92 20.92 -13.83
N LEU A 79 -17.11 19.96 -12.91
CA LEU A 79 -18.16 18.95 -12.98
C LEU A 79 -19.03 18.97 -11.72
N LEU A 80 -20.30 18.64 -11.88
CA LEU A 80 -21.29 18.44 -10.82
C LEU A 80 -21.94 17.07 -11.01
N ILE A 81 -21.95 16.26 -9.97
CA ILE A 81 -22.89 15.14 -9.85
C ILE A 81 -24.04 15.63 -8.97
N ARG A 82 -25.27 15.52 -9.48
CA ARG A 82 -26.47 15.91 -8.74
C ARG A 82 -27.66 15.02 -9.09
N GLY A 83 -28.27 14.41 -8.09
CA GLY A 83 -29.41 13.50 -8.29
C GLY A 83 -29.08 12.35 -9.23
N GLY A 84 -27.86 11.82 -9.14
CA GLY A 84 -27.36 10.73 -9.99
C GLY A 84 -27.14 11.09 -11.46
N LYS A 85 -26.98 12.37 -11.78
CA LYS A 85 -26.70 12.85 -13.14
C LYS A 85 -25.45 13.73 -13.15
N LEU A 86 -24.73 13.73 -14.27
CA LEU A 86 -23.48 14.46 -14.45
C LEU A 86 -23.67 15.74 -15.29
N TYR A 87 -23.12 16.84 -14.82
CA TYR A 87 -23.21 18.16 -15.42
C TYR A 87 -21.85 18.84 -15.50
N VAL A 88 -21.66 19.73 -16.47
CA VAL A 88 -20.58 20.71 -16.52
C VAL A 88 -21.06 21.98 -15.82
N LEU A 89 -20.32 22.45 -14.82
CA LEU A 89 -20.56 23.71 -14.11
C LEU A 89 -19.94 24.90 -14.87
N GLN A 90 -20.33 26.13 -14.52
CA GLN A 90 -19.70 27.42 -14.87
C GLN A 90 -18.70 27.38 -16.04
N GLY A 91 -19.03 28.01 -17.18
CA GLY A 91 -18.21 27.93 -18.40
C GLY A 91 -18.65 26.83 -19.37
N ALA A 92 -19.79 26.19 -19.14
CA ALA A 92 -20.38 25.20 -20.06
C ALA A 92 -20.71 25.78 -21.45
N GLU A 93 -20.90 27.10 -21.54
CA GLU A 93 -21.02 27.87 -22.77
C GLU A 93 -19.68 28.11 -23.49
N ARG A 94 -18.54 27.85 -22.84
CA ARG A 94 -17.22 28.03 -23.44
C ARG A 94 -16.84 26.81 -24.26
N SER A 95 -16.45 27.07 -25.50
CA SER A 95 -16.05 26.07 -26.47
C SER A 95 -14.62 25.61 -26.21
N ILE A 96 -14.35 24.33 -26.49
CA ILE A 96 -12.99 23.77 -26.51
C ILE A 96 -12.10 24.36 -27.62
N LYS A 97 -12.62 25.21 -28.51
CA LYS A 97 -11.89 25.80 -29.65
C LYS A 97 -10.61 26.56 -29.27
N ASP A 98 -10.57 27.09 -28.05
CA ASP A 98 -9.51 28.01 -27.59
C ASP A 98 -8.42 27.26 -26.80
N ILE A 99 -8.48 25.93 -26.70
CA ILE A 99 -7.48 25.10 -26.00
C ILE A 99 -6.73 24.21 -27.00
N TRP A 100 -5.57 23.65 -26.60
CA TRP A 100 -4.82 22.79 -27.51
C TRP A 100 -5.58 21.50 -27.84
N SER A 101 -5.54 21.06 -29.10
CA SER A 101 -6.32 19.91 -29.59
C SER A 101 -6.10 18.63 -28.77
N TRP A 102 -4.87 18.39 -28.27
CA TRP A 102 -4.58 17.24 -27.43
C TRP A 102 -5.25 17.33 -26.03
N GLN A 103 -5.35 18.53 -25.45
CA GLN A 103 -6.07 18.76 -24.20
C GLN A 103 -7.57 18.57 -24.41
N ALA A 104 -8.10 19.11 -25.52
CA ALA A 104 -9.49 18.94 -25.90
C ALA A 104 -9.87 17.45 -26.00
N TYR A 105 -9.04 16.64 -26.67
CA TYR A 105 -9.25 15.19 -26.76
C TYR A 105 -9.28 14.50 -25.39
N ASN A 106 -8.37 14.88 -24.48
CA ASN A 106 -8.32 14.31 -23.14
C ASN A 106 -9.54 14.72 -22.28
N VAL A 107 -9.99 15.97 -22.38
CA VAL A 107 -11.19 16.45 -21.66
C VAL A 107 -12.44 15.71 -22.14
N ILE A 108 -12.61 15.57 -23.46
CA ILE A 108 -13.72 14.81 -24.06
C ILE A 108 -13.66 13.35 -23.63
N THR A 109 -12.46 12.78 -23.57
CA THR A 109 -12.25 11.40 -23.11
C THR A 109 -12.79 11.20 -21.70
N TYR A 110 -12.42 12.08 -20.76
CA TYR A 110 -12.95 12.01 -19.40
C TYR A 110 -14.45 12.27 -19.34
N ALA A 111 -14.98 13.24 -20.10
CA ALA A 111 -16.40 13.54 -20.12
C ALA A 111 -17.24 12.30 -20.49
N TYR A 112 -16.85 11.55 -21.53
CA TYR A 112 -17.49 10.30 -21.92
C TYR A 112 -17.33 9.20 -20.87
N ALA A 113 -16.13 9.02 -20.33
CA ALA A 113 -15.86 7.98 -19.33
C ALA A 113 -16.69 8.18 -18.06
N LEU A 114 -16.73 9.41 -17.53
CA LEU A 114 -17.48 9.74 -16.33
C LEU A 114 -18.99 9.74 -16.57
N GLN A 115 -19.47 10.19 -17.73
CA GLN A 115 -20.89 10.11 -18.08
C GLN A 115 -21.42 8.67 -17.94
N ARG A 116 -20.70 7.69 -18.49
CA ARG A 116 -21.11 6.27 -18.45
C ARG A 116 -21.10 5.69 -17.04
N LEU A 117 -20.08 6.03 -16.25
CA LEU A 117 -20.01 5.61 -14.85
C LEU A 117 -21.23 6.13 -14.08
N VAL A 118 -21.60 7.41 -14.29
CA VAL A 118 -22.77 8.02 -13.66
C VAL A 118 -24.08 7.46 -14.22
N GLU A 119 -24.18 7.13 -15.51
CA GLU A 119 -25.36 6.45 -16.09
C GLU A 119 -25.61 5.08 -15.42
N ARG A 120 -24.54 4.37 -15.03
CA ARG A 120 -24.61 3.05 -14.39
C ARG A 120 -24.91 3.13 -12.90
N TRP A 121 -24.22 4.00 -12.18
CA TRP A 121 -24.22 4.03 -10.71
C TRP A 121 -24.86 5.27 -10.10
N GLY A 122 -25.33 6.20 -10.92
CA GLY A 122 -25.83 7.53 -10.52
C GLY A 122 -26.71 7.54 -9.27
N PRO A 123 -27.77 6.72 -9.16
CA PRO A 123 -28.62 6.69 -7.98
C PRO A 123 -27.92 6.35 -6.65
N GLN A 124 -26.73 5.75 -6.71
CA GLN A 124 -25.90 5.36 -5.56
C GLN A 124 -24.70 6.29 -5.34
N LEU A 125 -24.48 7.28 -6.21
CA LEU A 125 -23.39 8.25 -6.09
C LEU A 125 -23.84 9.49 -5.31
N PRO A 126 -22.95 10.09 -4.49
CA PRO A 126 -23.28 11.32 -3.78
C PRO A 126 -23.29 12.53 -4.72
N ASP A 127 -24.04 13.56 -4.33
CA ASP A 127 -23.93 14.88 -4.94
C ASP A 127 -22.58 15.52 -4.58
N MET A 128 -21.89 16.14 -5.55
CA MET A 128 -20.58 16.78 -5.36
C MET A 128 -20.16 17.67 -6.55
N GLU A 129 -19.33 18.67 -6.28
CA GLU A 129 -18.65 19.49 -7.30
C GLU A 129 -17.13 19.23 -7.35
N PHE A 130 -16.52 19.05 -8.52
CA PHE A 130 -15.08 18.82 -8.62
C PHE A 130 -14.49 19.36 -9.92
N VAL A 131 -13.17 19.59 -9.95
CA VAL A 131 -12.44 20.01 -11.17
C VAL A 131 -11.47 18.93 -11.58
N LEU A 132 -11.61 18.45 -12.81
CA LEU A 132 -10.74 17.43 -13.41
C LEU A 132 -9.87 18.03 -14.51
N GLU A 133 -8.55 18.03 -14.33
CA GLU A 133 -7.60 18.67 -15.22
C GLU A 133 -6.75 17.67 -16.02
N THR A 134 -6.44 18.03 -17.27
CA THR A 134 -5.68 17.18 -18.21
C THR A 134 -4.23 17.60 -18.39
N ALA A 135 -3.70 18.47 -17.52
CA ALA A 135 -2.29 18.85 -17.54
C ALA A 135 -1.40 17.65 -17.20
N ASP A 136 -0.27 17.53 -17.88
CA ASP A 136 0.73 16.51 -17.56
C ASP A 136 1.51 16.87 -16.30
N VAL A 137 1.98 18.11 -16.17
CA VAL A 137 2.80 18.53 -15.03
C VAL A 137 1.93 18.71 -13.78
N PRO A 138 2.21 17.99 -12.67
CA PRO A 138 1.52 18.20 -11.40
C PRO A 138 1.71 19.62 -10.85
N SER A 139 0.79 20.06 -10.00
CA SER A 139 0.93 21.32 -9.29
C SER A 139 2.13 21.29 -8.33
N THR A 140 2.62 22.47 -7.95
CA THR A 140 3.70 22.62 -6.96
C THR A 140 3.20 23.34 -5.69
N ASP A 141 1.88 23.30 -5.48
CA ASP A 141 1.13 24.14 -4.55
C ASP A 141 1.32 23.73 -3.06
N MET A 142 2.08 22.66 -2.76
CA MET A 142 2.54 22.39 -1.38
C MET A 142 3.58 23.41 -0.89
N ARG A 143 4.20 24.18 -1.79
CA ARG A 143 5.21 25.22 -1.47
C ARG A 143 4.61 26.54 -0.97
N GLY A 144 3.64 26.49 -0.07
CA GLY A 144 3.21 27.66 0.69
C GLY A 144 4.40 28.29 1.42
N GLY A 145 5.01 29.30 0.79
CA GLY A 145 6.04 30.19 1.34
C GLY A 145 7.50 29.80 1.13
N VAL A 146 8.03 29.83 -0.10
CA VAL A 146 9.31 30.50 -0.45
C VAL A 146 9.37 30.65 -1.98
N GLY A 147 9.14 31.86 -2.50
CA GLY A 147 9.49 32.18 -3.88
C GLY A 147 11.01 32.29 -4.04
N ALA A 148 11.54 31.83 -5.18
CA ALA A 148 12.93 32.05 -5.57
C ALA A 148 13.17 33.56 -5.70
N GLY A 149 13.72 34.16 -4.65
CA GLY A 149 13.84 35.61 -4.51
C GLY A 149 13.87 36.12 -3.07
N GLY A 150 13.73 35.26 -2.05
CA GLY A 150 13.93 35.67 -0.66
C GLY A 150 12.86 36.62 -0.09
N ALA A 151 11.81 36.92 -0.83
CA ALA A 151 10.63 37.60 -0.29
C ALA A 151 9.72 36.57 0.38
N ARG A 152 9.45 36.76 1.68
CA ARG A 152 8.35 36.10 2.39
C ARG A 152 7.06 36.36 1.62
N ALA A 153 6.44 35.33 1.03
CA ALA A 153 5.03 35.36 0.62
C ALA A 153 4.09 35.25 1.84
N ALA A 154 4.40 36.03 2.88
CA ALA A 154 3.55 36.30 4.03
C ALA A 154 3.41 37.82 4.21
N ALA A 155 3.61 38.58 3.14
CA ALA A 155 3.26 39.99 3.04
C ALA A 155 2.36 40.13 1.82
N ASP A 156 1.09 40.42 2.09
CA ASP A 156 0.08 40.87 1.16
C ASP A 156 -0.24 39.93 -0.03
N GLU A 157 -1.02 38.86 0.22
CA GLU A 157 -2.11 38.66 -0.74
C GLU A 157 -3.04 39.88 -0.51
N PRO A 158 -3.19 40.80 -1.49
CA PRO A 158 -4.17 41.86 -1.37
C PRO A 158 -5.49 41.17 -1.09
N ALA A 159 -6.19 41.58 -0.02
CA ALA A 159 -7.46 41.01 0.43
C ALA A 159 -8.21 40.37 -0.74
N SER A 160 -8.00 39.07 -0.93
CA SER A 160 -8.65 38.35 -2.00
C SER A 160 -10.14 38.48 -1.69
N PRO A 161 -11.00 38.82 -2.66
CA PRO A 161 -12.44 38.90 -2.39
C PRO A 161 -13.02 37.61 -1.80
N TRP A 162 -12.24 36.52 -1.82
CA TRP A 162 -12.55 35.19 -1.32
C TRP A 162 -12.03 34.85 0.09
N GLY A 163 -11.34 35.77 0.78
CA GLY A 163 -11.13 35.78 2.25
C GLY A 163 -10.71 34.48 2.98
N THR A 164 -10.16 33.47 2.31
CA THR A 164 -10.03 32.10 2.85
C THR A 164 -8.62 31.78 3.37
N PRO A 165 -8.48 31.06 4.51
CA PRO A 165 -7.19 30.58 5.01
C PRO A 165 -6.52 29.51 4.14
N HIS A 166 -7.30 28.81 3.30
CA HIS A 166 -6.83 27.65 2.52
C HIS A 166 -6.40 28.06 1.09
N GLY A 167 -5.09 28.08 0.86
CA GLY A 167 -4.50 28.35 -0.46
C GLY A 167 -4.48 27.17 -1.44
N ARG A 168 -4.94 25.97 -1.05
CA ARG A 168 -4.73 24.70 -1.79
C ARG A 168 -5.97 24.29 -2.56
N LEU A 169 -5.88 24.27 -3.90
CA LEU A 169 -7.00 23.99 -4.79
C LEU A 169 -7.25 22.47 -4.95
N PRO A 170 -8.46 21.94 -4.65
CA PRO A 170 -8.80 20.53 -4.85
C PRO A 170 -8.99 20.17 -6.32
N VAL A 171 -7.88 19.93 -7.02
CA VAL A 171 -7.86 19.55 -8.44
C VAL A 171 -7.54 18.07 -8.61
N MET A 172 -8.36 17.37 -9.40
CA MET A 172 -8.11 15.99 -9.81
C MET A 172 -7.23 15.95 -11.05
N ARG A 173 -6.12 15.19 -11.00
CA ARG A 173 -5.14 15.04 -12.09
C ARG A 173 -4.57 13.62 -12.12
N HIS A 174 -4.03 13.19 -13.24
CA HIS A 174 -3.59 11.79 -13.39
C HIS A 174 -2.25 11.46 -12.71
N CYS A 175 -1.48 12.49 -12.35
CA CYS A 175 -0.14 12.37 -11.80
C CYS A 175 0.05 13.38 -10.66
N LYS A 176 0.82 12.97 -9.65
CA LYS A 176 1.29 13.86 -8.57
C LYS A 176 2.77 13.66 -8.28
N SER A 177 3.36 14.64 -7.59
CA SER A 177 4.66 14.52 -6.93
C SER A 177 4.50 14.69 -5.42
N ALA A 178 5.58 14.57 -4.65
CA ALA A 178 5.52 14.84 -3.20
C ALA A 178 5.29 16.33 -2.88
N GLU A 179 5.44 17.23 -3.86
CA GLU A 179 5.23 18.68 -3.74
C GLU A 179 3.87 19.14 -4.30
N SER A 180 3.03 18.20 -4.74
CA SER A 180 1.71 18.46 -5.31
C SER A 180 0.61 18.15 -4.31
N VAL A 181 -0.45 18.98 -4.30
CA VAL A 181 -1.71 18.70 -3.59
C VAL A 181 -2.72 17.97 -4.48
N ASP A 182 -2.38 17.68 -5.73
CA ASP A 182 -3.31 17.09 -6.69
C ASP A 182 -3.85 15.75 -6.18
N ILE A 183 -5.14 15.54 -6.47
CA ILE A 183 -5.86 14.30 -6.20
C ILE A 183 -5.67 13.38 -7.40
N THR A 184 -5.01 12.23 -7.21
CA THR A 184 -4.69 11.35 -8.34
C THR A 184 -5.90 10.60 -8.85
N VAL A 185 -6.04 10.57 -10.17
CA VAL A 185 -7.10 9.84 -10.87
C VAL A 185 -6.55 8.96 -11.99
N PRO A 186 -7.32 7.99 -12.51
CA PRO A 186 -6.93 7.21 -13.68
C PRO A 186 -6.64 8.11 -14.88
N ILE A 187 -5.49 7.90 -15.53
CA ILE A 187 -5.11 8.67 -16.72
C ILE A 187 -6.07 8.38 -17.88
N PHE A 188 -6.38 9.40 -18.69
CA PHE A 188 -7.21 9.30 -19.89
C PHE A 188 -6.80 8.19 -20.87
N HIS A 189 -5.52 7.78 -20.87
CA HIS A 189 -5.02 6.69 -21.71
C HIS A 189 -5.69 5.34 -21.43
N PHE A 190 -6.19 5.07 -20.21
CA PHE A 190 -6.94 3.84 -19.94
C PHE A 190 -8.16 3.69 -20.87
N TYR A 191 -8.81 4.81 -21.21
CA TYR A 191 -9.97 4.85 -22.09
C TYR A 191 -9.57 4.93 -23.57
N GLN A 192 -8.46 5.61 -23.90
CA GLN A 192 -8.03 5.82 -25.29
C GLN A 192 -7.40 4.58 -25.91
N THR A 193 -6.74 3.74 -25.11
CA THR A 193 -6.01 2.56 -25.61
C THR A 193 -6.80 1.26 -25.53
N ASP A 194 -8.05 1.31 -25.05
CA ASP A 194 -8.86 0.13 -24.75
C ASP A 194 -8.05 -0.95 -23.99
N PHE A 195 -7.54 -0.57 -22.82
CA PHE A 195 -6.52 -1.34 -22.10
C PHE A 195 -6.94 -2.79 -21.79
N ASP A 196 -8.22 -3.01 -21.44
CA ASP A 196 -8.74 -4.32 -21.12
C ASP A 196 -8.68 -5.27 -22.33
N HIS A 197 -9.08 -4.80 -23.52
CA HIS A 197 -9.09 -5.62 -24.73
C HIS A 197 -7.70 -5.72 -25.38
N GLU A 198 -6.97 -4.62 -25.52
CA GLU A 198 -5.68 -4.61 -26.22
C GLU A 198 -4.53 -5.20 -25.39
N PHE A 199 -4.64 -5.24 -24.06
CA PHE A 199 -3.59 -5.76 -23.19
C PHE A 199 -4.06 -6.87 -22.26
N LEU A 200 -5.09 -6.63 -21.42
CA LEU A 200 -5.43 -7.58 -20.36
C LEU A 200 -5.94 -8.92 -20.93
N ALA A 201 -6.86 -8.87 -21.88
CA ALA A 201 -7.41 -10.05 -22.56
C ALA A 201 -6.36 -10.82 -23.37
N ARG A 202 -5.28 -10.15 -23.79
CA ARG A 202 -4.21 -10.70 -24.63
C ARG A 202 -2.98 -11.15 -23.85
N THR A 203 -2.99 -11.02 -22.53
CA THR A 203 -1.85 -11.42 -21.69
C THR A 203 -1.42 -12.89 -21.87
N GLU A 204 -2.36 -13.82 -22.08
CA GLU A 204 -2.05 -15.23 -22.40
C GLU A 204 -1.47 -15.38 -23.82
N GLU A 205 -1.99 -14.62 -24.78
CA GLU A 205 -1.48 -14.57 -26.15
C GLU A 205 -0.01 -14.11 -26.16
N PHE A 206 0.33 -13.04 -25.44
CA PHE A 206 1.72 -12.56 -25.32
C PHE A 206 2.63 -13.63 -24.71
N ASN A 207 2.17 -14.33 -23.67
CA ASN A 207 2.94 -15.40 -23.03
C ASN A 207 3.13 -16.62 -23.92
N LYS A 208 2.14 -16.96 -24.74
CA LYS A 208 2.19 -18.07 -25.69
C LYS A 208 3.05 -17.75 -26.90
N ALA A 209 2.95 -16.53 -27.43
CA ALA A 209 3.76 -16.06 -28.55
C ALA A 209 5.23 -15.88 -28.16
N HIS A 210 5.50 -15.52 -26.90
CA HIS A 210 6.84 -15.33 -26.36
C HIS A 210 7.03 -16.06 -25.02
N PRO A 211 7.24 -17.39 -25.03
CA PRO A 211 7.54 -18.16 -23.83
C PRO A 211 8.77 -17.60 -23.11
N TRP A 212 8.75 -17.57 -21.77
CA TRP A 212 9.80 -16.92 -20.96
C TRP A 212 11.23 -17.34 -21.33
N ALA A 213 11.45 -18.63 -21.61
CA ALA A 213 12.76 -19.17 -21.97
C ALA A 213 13.29 -18.66 -23.32
N GLU A 214 12.39 -18.29 -24.23
CA GLU A 214 12.70 -17.84 -25.59
C GLU A 214 12.80 -16.31 -25.71
N ARG A 215 12.36 -15.57 -24.67
CA ARG A 215 12.47 -14.11 -24.65
C ARG A 215 13.93 -13.66 -24.65
N LYS A 216 14.21 -12.61 -25.43
CA LYS A 216 15.55 -12.02 -25.54
C LYS A 216 16.00 -11.47 -24.18
N PRO A 217 17.21 -11.79 -23.69
CA PRO A 217 17.75 -11.32 -22.40
C PRO A 217 18.26 -9.87 -22.47
N VAL A 218 17.42 -8.99 -23.01
CA VAL A 218 17.70 -7.58 -23.29
C VAL A 218 16.73 -6.73 -22.48
N ALA A 219 17.24 -5.64 -21.89
CA ALA A 219 16.44 -4.56 -21.35
C ALA A 219 16.18 -3.52 -22.43
N PHE A 220 14.94 -3.50 -22.89
CA PHE A 220 14.51 -2.72 -24.03
C PHE A 220 13.73 -1.48 -23.62
N SER A 221 13.97 -0.37 -24.31
CA SER A 221 13.20 0.87 -24.21
C SER A 221 12.98 1.44 -25.60
N ALA A 222 11.85 2.10 -25.81
CA ALA A 222 11.66 2.99 -26.94
C ALA A 222 10.74 4.15 -26.60
N GLY A 223 10.88 5.24 -27.35
CA GLY A 223 9.91 6.32 -27.37
C GLY A 223 10.51 7.70 -27.56
N ILE A 224 9.61 8.65 -27.80
CA ILE A 224 9.96 10.04 -28.09
C ILE A 224 10.43 10.81 -26.84
N ALA A 225 11.29 11.80 -27.09
CA ALA A 225 11.72 12.78 -26.11
C ALA A 225 10.55 13.69 -25.71
N TYR A 226 10.43 13.96 -24.41
CA TYR A 226 9.52 14.95 -23.86
C TYR A 226 10.32 15.97 -23.03
N PRO A 227 9.87 17.24 -22.99
CA PRO A 227 10.51 18.28 -22.19
C PRO A 227 10.13 18.11 -20.72
N ARG A 228 10.68 17.08 -20.07
CA ARG A 228 10.58 16.90 -18.61
C ARG A 228 11.73 17.61 -17.94
N THR A 229 11.40 18.66 -17.19
CA THR A 229 12.30 19.33 -16.26
C THR A 229 12.31 18.64 -14.89
N GLN A 230 13.33 18.94 -14.09
CA GLN A 230 13.50 18.45 -12.71
C GLN A 230 13.39 19.61 -11.72
N ASP A 231 12.26 20.32 -11.75
CA ASP A 231 12.09 21.59 -11.03
C ASP A 231 11.81 21.41 -9.53
N THR A 232 11.36 20.23 -9.13
CA THR A 232 11.03 19.91 -7.73
C THR A 232 12.11 19.04 -7.09
N VAL A 233 12.33 19.18 -5.78
CA VAL A 233 13.29 18.36 -5.01
C VAL A 233 12.93 16.89 -5.14
N SER A 234 11.62 16.59 -5.11
CA SER A 234 11.12 15.22 -5.25
C SER A 234 11.43 14.59 -6.61
N THR A 235 11.57 15.39 -7.67
CA THR A 235 11.87 14.96 -9.04
C THR A 235 13.34 15.07 -9.42
N GLN A 236 14.16 15.76 -8.63
CA GLN A 236 15.58 15.95 -8.89
C GLN A 236 16.37 14.66 -8.69
N ARG A 237 17.12 14.25 -9.70
CA ARG A 237 18.00 13.09 -9.69
C ARG A 237 19.40 13.51 -10.09
N GLN A 238 20.39 12.85 -9.48
CA GLN A 238 21.77 13.04 -9.89
C GLN A 238 22.01 12.32 -11.21
N TRP A 239 22.94 12.88 -11.96
CA TRP A 239 23.47 12.30 -13.19
C TRP A 239 24.92 11.91 -12.94
N ASP A 240 25.37 10.84 -13.58
CA ASP A 240 26.77 10.59 -13.87
C ASP A 240 27.04 10.84 -15.36
N GLY A 241 28.26 10.54 -15.82
CA GLY A 241 28.63 10.71 -17.22
C GLY A 241 28.71 12.18 -17.63
N ALA A 242 28.36 12.47 -18.89
CA ALA A 242 28.46 13.80 -19.48
C ALA A 242 27.56 14.84 -18.80
N GLN A 243 26.48 14.40 -18.14
CA GLN A 243 25.54 15.28 -17.43
C GLN A 243 25.84 15.38 -15.92
N HIS A 244 26.98 14.87 -15.45
CA HIS A 244 27.33 14.88 -14.03
C HIS A 244 27.25 16.30 -13.42
N GLY A 245 26.44 16.43 -12.37
CA GLY A 245 26.22 17.70 -11.67
C GLY A 245 25.29 18.68 -12.38
N ALA A 246 24.76 18.34 -13.57
CA ALA A 246 23.83 19.19 -14.31
C ALA A 246 22.37 18.95 -13.89
N LYS A 247 21.56 20.01 -14.00
CA LYS A 247 20.10 19.91 -14.06
C LYS A 247 19.71 19.73 -15.53
N VAL A 248 18.87 18.73 -15.81
CA VAL A 248 18.56 18.30 -17.19
C VAL A 248 17.08 18.47 -17.47
N ASP A 249 16.77 19.23 -18.52
CA ASP A 249 15.40 19.66 -18.89
C ASP A 249 14.69 18.74 -19.90
N GLU A 250 15.42 17.78 -20.49
CA GLU A 250 14.88 16.73 -21.35
C GLU A 250 15.30 15.35 -20.81
N VAL A 251 14.86 15.00 -19.59
CA VAL A 251 15.40 13.81 -18.88
C VAL A 251 15.35 12.52 -19.70
N ARG A 252 14.26 12.26 -20.43
CA ARG A 252 14.15 11.04 -21.25
C ARG A 252 15.16 11.02 -22.40
N LYS A 253 15.41 12.17 -23.03
CA LYS A 253 16.41 12.33 -24.09
C LYS A 253 17.83 12.22 -23.53
N GLY A 254 18.09 12.84 -22.37
CA GLY A 254 19.35 12.68 -21.65
C GLY A 254 19.62 11.22 -21.30
N PHE A 255 18.61 10.49 -20.83
CA PHE A 255 18.74 9.07 -20.54
C PHE A 255 18.96 8.22 -21.80
N MET A 256 18.27 8.53 -22.90
CA MET A 256 18.51 7.90 -24.19
C MET A 256 19.97 8.08 -24.62
N HIS A 257 20.50 9.31 -24.62
CA HIS A 257 21.92 9.57 -24.94
C HIS A 257 22.85 8.85 -23.97
N TYR A 258 22.54 8.84 -22.67
CA TYR A 258 23.32 8.09 -21.69
C TYR A 258 23.38 6.60 -22.04
N VAL A 259 22.25 5.96 -22.35
CA VAL A 259 22.22 4.52 -22.70
C VAL A 259 22.99 4.25 -24.00
N MET A 260 22.76 5.05 -25.03
CA MET A 260 23.28 4.80 -26.38
C MET A 260 24.74 5.24 -26.56
N ASP A 261 25.11 6.40 -26.03
CA ASP A 261 26.39 7.06 -26.32
C ASP A 261 27.42 6.84 -25.22
N GLU A 262 27.00 6.67 -23.96
CA GLU A 262 27.90 6.58 -22.80
C GLU A 262 27.97 5.18 -22.19
N LEU A 263 26.83 4.59 -21.81
CA LEU A 263 26.76 3.28 -21.17
C LEU A 263 27.15 2.17 -22.15
N ARG A 264 26.67 2.25 -23.41
CA ARG A 264 26.99 1.33 -24.52
C ARG A 264 26.93 -0.15 -24.15
N HIS A 265 25.99 -0.51 -23.28
CA HIS A 265 25.84 -1.89 -22.83
C HIS A 265 25.14 -2.71 -23.92
N PRO A 266 25.67 -3.88 -24.34
CA PRO A 266 25.17 -4.61 -25.51
C PRO A 266 23.72 -5.09 -25.39
N ASN A 267 23.23 -5.26 -24.15
CA ASN A 267 21.88 -5.75 -23.86
C ASN A 267 20.97 -4.74 -23.14
N ILE A 268 21.35 -3.45 -23.08
CA ILE A 268 20.49 -2.38 -22.57
C ILE A 268 20.36 -1.38 -23.71
N THR A 269 19.17 -1.31 -24.31
CA THR A 269 18.98 -0.58 -25.57
C THR A 269 17.84 0.41 -25.47
N TYR A 270 17.99 1.51 -26.21
CA TYR A 270 16.95 2.51 -26.39
C TYR A 270 16.74 2.78 -27.88
N GLN A 271 15.51 2.70 -28.37
CA GLN A 271 15.18 3.06 -29.75
C GLN A 271 14.38 4.37 -29.82
N VAL A 272 14.74 5.20 -30.81
CA VAL A 272 14.08 6.49 -31.07
C VAL A 272 12.77 6.30 -31.83
N GLU A 273 12.69 5.27 -32.67
CA GLU A 273 11.50 4.96 -33.45
C GLU A 273 10.38 4.35 -32.58
N GLY A 274 9.13 4.62 -32.98
CA GLY A 274 7.96 4.07 -32.31
C GLY A 274 7.79 2.59 -32.65
N ILE A 275 8.12 1.71 -31.69
CA ILE A 275 7.84 0.28 -31.79
C ILE A 275 6.49 -0.03 -31.13
N PRO A 276 5.60 -0.82 -31.79
CA PRO A 276 4.35 -1.27 -31.18
C PRO A 276 4.57 -1.90 -29.80
N MET A 277 3.74 -1.54 -28.83
CA MET A 277 3.92 -1.98 -27.44
C MET A 277 3.90 -3.51 -27.29
N SER A 278 3.09 -4.21 -28.09
CA SER A 278 3.03 -5.68 -28.12
C SER A 278 4.37 -6.33 -28.42
N ASP A 279 5.19 -5.71 -29.29
CA ASP A 279 6.47 -6.28 -29.74
C ASP A 279 7.51 -6.27 -28.61
N TRP A 280 7.27 -5.47 -27.56
CA TRP A 280 8.13 -5.44 -26.39
C TRP A 280 8.02 -6.75 -25.58
N ALA A 281 6.96 -7.55 -25.77
CA ALA A 281 6.79 -8.85 -25.13
C ALA A 281 7.88 -9.86 -25.51
N ALA A 282 8.57 -9.65 -26.64
CA ALA A 282 9.71 -10.49 -27.06
C ALA A 282 10.95 -10.33 -26.16
N TYR A 283 11.00 -9.30 -25.30
CA TYR A 283 12.13 -9.03 -24.40
C TYR A 283 11.80 -9.47 -22.96
N LYS A 284 12.82 -9.89 -22.22
CA LYS A 284 12.68 -10.23 -20.78
C LYS A 284 12.46 -9.00 -19.91
N MET A 285 12.95 -7.83 -20.34
CA MET A 285 12.99 -6.61 -19.54
C MET A 285 12.51 -5.42 -20.37
N ALA A 286 11.66 -4.59 -19.77
CA ALA A 286 11.23 -3.31 -20.33
C ALA A 286 11.64 -2.16 -19.41
N ILE A 287 12.39 -1.20 -19.94
CA ILE A 287 12.82 -0.02 -19.19
C ILE A 287 11.72 1.04 -19.27
N HIS A 288 11.31 1.51 -18.10
CA HIS A 288 10.34 2.56 -17.94
C HIS A 288 11.01 3.82 -17.39
N VAL A 289 10.91 4.90 -18.16
CA VAL A 289 11.27 6.27 -17.79
C VAL A 289 10.04 7.15 -17.98
N ASP A 290 9.76 8.02 -17.03
CA ASP A 290 8.59 8.91 -17.10
C ASP A 290 8.65 9.87 -18.30
N GLY A 291 7.46 10.38 -18.68
CA GLY A 291 7.26 11.33 -19.78
C GLY A 291 7.52 12.74 -19.29
N ILE A 292 6.64 13.69 -19.63
CA ILE A 292 6.58 15.00 -18.97
C ILE A 292 6.38 14.80 -17.46
N SER A 293 5.49 13.88 -17.08
CA SER A 293 5.29 13.35 -15.73
C SER A 293 5.01 11.83 -15.79
N CYS A 294 4.12 11.30 -14.95
CA CYS A 294 3.73 9.89 -14.93
C CYS A 294 3.41 9.37 -16.33
N SER A 295 4.14 8.36 -16.79
CA SER A 295 3.85 7.75 -18.09
C SER A 295 2.71 6.73 -18.01
N SER A 296 1.85 6.72 -19.02
CA SER A 296 0.86 5.66 -19.25
C SER A 296 1.46 4.29 -19.59
N ARG A 297 2.79 4.16 -19.73
CA ARG A 297 3.39 2.89 -20.13
C ARG A 297 3.46 1.84 -19.03
N VAL A 298 3.51 2.21 -17.75
CA VAL A 298 3.72 1.24 -16.66
C VAL A 298 2.71 0.09 -16.71
N HIS A 299 1.41 0.41 -16.82
CA HIS A 299 0.36 -0.62 -16.83
C HIS A 299 0.38 -1.48 -18.09
N GLN A 300 0.73 -0.89 -19.24
CA GLN A 300 0.91 -1.62 -20.49
C GLN A 300 2.09 -2.59 -20.40
N LEU A 301 3.24 -2.13 -19.90
CA LEU A 301 4.45 -2.95 -19.77
C LEU A 301 4.26 -4.13 -18.80
N LEU A 302 3.56 -3.90 -17.69
CA LEU A 302 3.23 -4.97 -16.74
C LEU A 302 2.34 -6.05 -17.36
N ALA A 303 1.45 -5.70 -18.30
CA ALA A 303 0.57 -6.65 -18.98
C ALA A 303 1.30 -7.59 -19.95
N LEU A 304 2.49 -7.21 -20.45
CA LEU A 304 3.24 -7.98 -21.45
C LEU A 304 3.96 -9.23 -20.89
N GLY A 305 3.99 -9.42 -19.58
CA GLY A 305 4.71 -10.54 -18.95
C GLY A 305 6.23 -10.38 -19.02
N THR A 306 6.72 -9.15 -19.10
CA THR A 306 8.14 -8.77 -19.00
C THR A 306 8.43 -8.17 -17.62
N VAL A 307 9.70 -8.21 -17.20
CA VAL A 307 10.13 -7.50 -15.99
C VAL A 307 10.26 -6.01 -16.29
N VAL A 308 9.43 -5.20 -15.63
CA VAL A 308 9.55 -3.74 -15.73
C VAL A 308 10.72 -3.26 -14.87
N LEU A 309 11.71 -2.62 -15.50
CA LEU A 309 12.73 -1.83 -14.82
C LEU A 309 12.20 -0.41 -14.71
N ARG A 310 11.87 0.07 -13.51
CA ARG A 310 11.14 1.32 -13.33
C ARG A 310 11.99 2.42 -12.67
N GLU A 311 12.09 3.55 -13.37
CA GLU A 311 12.69 4.78 -12.83
C GLU A 311 12.02 5.19 -11.52
N GLN A 312 12.82 5.58 -10.53
CA GLN A 312 12.36 6.20 -9.30
C GLN A 312 12.22 7.73 -9.49
N SER A 313 11.35 8.19 -10.40
CA SER A 313 11.24 9.60 -10.82
C SER A 313 10.75 10.56 -9.74
N GLY A 314 10.02 10.08 -8.73
CA GLY A 314 9.33 10.91 -7.73
C GLY A 314 7.91 11.33 -8.14
N TYR A 315 7.46 10.90 -9.31
CA TYR A 315 6.07 10.97 -9.73
C TYR A 315 5.29 9.71 -9.32
N PHE A 316 4.02 9.90 -9.02
CA PHE A 316 3.11 8.86 -8.58
C PHE A 316 1.74 9.01 -9.25
N SER A 317 1.19 7.89 -9.73
CA SER A 317 -0.20 7.75 -10.19
C SER A 317 -1.05 7.03 -9.13
N PHE A 318 -2.36 6.95 -9.36
CA PHE A 318 -3.34 6.50 -8.36
C PHE A 318 -3.10 5.08 -7.81
N TYR A 319 -2.53 4.18 -8.62
CA TYR A 319 -2.27 2.78 -8.24
C TYR A 319 -0.89 2.54 -7.64
N ASP A 320 -0.02 3.55 -7.58
CA ASP A 320 1.38 3.34 -7.19
C ASP A 320 1.56 2.87 -5.75
N LYS A 321 0.58 3.13 -4.89
CA LYS A 321 0.57 2.65 -3.50
C LYS A 321 0.41 1.13 -3.40
N LEU A 322 -0.13 0.49 -4.43
CA LEU A 322 -0.29 -0.96 -4.52
C LEU A 322 0.90 -1.63 -5.20
N LEU A 323 1.71 -0.88 -5.95
CA LEU A 323 2.90 -1.41 -6.62
C LEU A 323 4.08 -1.57 -5.66
N THR A 324 4.56 -2.80 -5.51
CA THR A 324 5.66 -3.13 -4.60
C THR A 324 6.94 -3.47 -5.35
N LYS A 325 8.05 -2.83 -4.93
CA LYS A 325 9.41 -3.05 -5.45
C LYS A 325 9.83 -4.51 -5.24
N PHE A 326 10.50 -5.09 -6.23
CA PHE A 326 10.92 -6.50 -6.26
C PHE A 326 9.80 -7.55 -6.11
N ILE A 327 8.54 -7.12 -6.17
CA ILE A 327 7.37 -7.99 -6.27
C ILE A 327 6.73 -7.84 -7.65
N HIS A 328 6.54 -6.59 -8.11
CA HIS A 328 5.94 -6.29 -9.41
C HIS A 328 6.94 -5.70 -10.42
N TYR A 329 8.03 -5.06 -9.96
CA TYR A 329 9.02 -4.41 -10.82
C TYR A 329 10.38 -4.26 -10.13
N VAL A 330 11.44 -4.00 -10.90
CA VAL A 330 12.79 -3.69 -10.38
C VAL A 330 13.01 -2.17 -10.42
N PRO A 331 13.25 -1.50 -9.28
CA PRO A 331 13.52 -0.05 -9.27
C PRO A 331 14.92 0.26 -9.81
N PHE A 332 15.07 1.38 -10.53
CA PHE A 332 16.38 1.96 -10.88
C PHE A 332 16.34 3.49 -10.85
N TRP A 333 17.51 4.12 -10.89
CA TRP A 333 17.71 5.57 -10.90
C TRP A 333 17.14 6.29 -9.68
N ARG A 334 17.40 5.73 -8.49
CA ARG A 334 17.19 6.41 -7.21
C ARG A 334 18.26 7.47 -6.98
N HIS A 335 19.51 7.17 -7.33
CA HIS A 335 20.64 8.09 -7.21
C HIS A 335 21.19 8.49 -8.59
N ARG A 336 21.51 7.52 -9.47
CA ARG A 336 22.17 7.77 -10.77
C ARG A 336 21.61 6.88 -11.90
N PRO A 337 21.64 7.32 -13.17
CA PRO A 337 21.09 6.55 -14.28
C PRO A 337 21.82 5.21 -14.51
N ARG A 338 23.11 5.09 -14.16
CA ARG A 338 23.88 3.83 -14.20
C ARG A 338 23.21 2.66 -13.49
N GLU A 339 22.35 2.92 -12.51
CA GLU A 339 21.62 1.87 -11.79
C GLU A 339 20.78 0.97 -12.70
N VAL A 340 20.48 1.38 -13.94
CA VAL A 340 19.86 0.51 -14.94
C VAL A 340 20.71 -0.75 -15.23
N GLU A 341 22.04 -0.65 -15.18
CA GLU A 341 22.96 -1.77 -15.34
C GLU A 341 22.85 -2.75 -14.16
N TRP A 342 22.75 -2.21 -12.94
CA TRP A 342 22.52 -3.02 -11.75
C TRP A 342 21.16 -3.75 -11.83
N ALA A 343 20.10 -3.04 -12.24
CA ALA A 343 18.78 -3.62 -12.40
C ALA A 343 18.75 -4.74 -13.44
N TYR A 344 19.42 -4.53 -14.59
CA TYR A 344 19.63 -5.55 -15.60
C TYR A 344 20.35 -6.78 -15.04
N ASN A 345 21.49 -6.58 -14.38
CA ASN A 345 22.30 -7.67 -13.81
C ASN A 345 21.53 -8.47 -12.75
N TRP A 346 20.68 -7.81 -11.95
CA TRP A 346 19.81 -8.49 -10.99
C TRP A 346 18.83 -9.44 -11.68
N VAL A 347 18.19 -9.00 -12.77
CA VAL A 347 17.23 -9.83 -13.51
C VAL A 347 17.93 -11.04 -14.14
N VAL A 348 19.10 -10.84 -14.76
CA VAL A 348 19.88 -11.92 -15.37
C VAL A 348 20.34 -12.94 -14.34
N ALA A 349 20.80 -12.50 -13.17
CA ALA A 349 21.26 -13.38 -12.09
C ALA A 349 20.13 -14.16 -11.40
N HIS A 350 18.88 -13.69 -11.48
CA HIS A 350 17.74 -14.26 -10.77
C HIS A 350 16.58 -14.63 -11.71
N ASP A 351 16.86 -15.32 -12.81
CA ASP A 351 15.88 -15.57 -13.89
C ASP A 351 14.55 -16.18 -13.41
N ALA A 352 14.58 -17.13 -12.47
CA ALA A 352 13.36 -17.73 -11.92
C ALA A 352 12.52 -16.74 -11.09
N ALA A 353 13.17 -15.87 -10.30
CA ALA A 353 12.50 -14.81 -9.56
C ALA A 353 11.99 -13.71 -10.51
N ALA A 354 12.75 -13.40 -11.56
CA ALA A 354 12.36 -12.47 -12.61
C ALA A 354 11.10 -12.95 -13.35
N ARG A 355 11.03 -14.22 -13.74
CA ARG A 355 9.82 -14.82 -14.32
C ARG A 355 8.62 -14.68 -13.39
N THR A 356 8.81 -14.98 -12.11
CA THR A 356 7.76 -14.86 -11.10
C THR A 356 7.31 -13.40 -10.93
N MET A 357 8.24 -12.45 -10.97
CA MET A 357 7.95 -11.01 -10.90
C MET A 357 7.14 -10.54 -12.12
N ALA A 358 7.52 -10.97 -13.32
CA ALA A 358 6.80 -10.65 -14.53
C ALA A 358 5.35 -11.16 -14.51
N GLN A 359 5.14 -12.39 -14.01
CA GLN A 359 3.80 -12.95 -13.80
C GLN A 359 3.02 -12.13 -12.77
N ARG A 360 3.61 -11.80 -11.63
CA ARG A 360 2.98 -10.95 -10.59
C ARG A 360 2.63 -9.56 -11.13
N GLY A 361 3.41 -9.02 -12.07
CA GLY A 361 3.10 -7.79 -12.78
C GLY A 361 1.82 -7.90 -13.61
N GLN A 362 1.66 -8.99 -14.37
CA GLN A 362 0.41 -9.26 -15.11
C GLN A 362 -0.77 -9.46 -14.16
N ASP A 363 -0.58 -10.23 -13.09
CA ASP A 363 -1.64 -10.48 -12.11
C ASP A 363 -2.07 -9.18 -11.41
N PHE A 364 -1.11 -8.29 -11.13
CA PHE A 364 -1.39 -6.96 -10.58
C PHE A 364 -2.30 -6.15 -11.50
N VAL A 365 -1.99 -6.02 -12.78
CA VAL A 365 -2.80 -5.21 -13.70
C VAL A 365 -4.16 -5.84 -13.98
N ARG A 366 -4.24 -7.18 -14.08
CA ARG A 366 -5.51 -7.89 -14.20
C ARG A 366 -6.40 -7.72 -12.96
N THR A 367 -5.80 -7.61 -11.77
CA THR A 367 -6.56 -7.49 -10.52
C THR A 367 -6.95 -6.05 -10.24
N TYR A 368 -6.01 -5.12 -10.40
CA TYR A 368 -6.11 -3.76 -9.86
C TYR A 368 -6.12 -2.67 -10.93
N LEU A 369 -6.15 -2.98 -12.24
CA LEU A 369 -6.22 -1.96 -13.30
C LEU A 369 -7.17 -2.32 -14.44
N ASN A 370 -8.01 -3.34 -14.26
CA ASN A 370 -9.12 -3.64 -15.18
C ASN A 370 -10.24 -2.60 -15.06
N ALA A 371 -11.16 -2.61 -16.02
CA ALA A 371 -12.32 -1.74 -16.09
C ALA A 371 -13.10 -1.60 -14.78
N ALA A 372 -13.42 -2.71 -14.11
CA ALA A 372 -14.17 -2.70 -12.85
C ALA A 372 -13.35 -2.09 -11.70
N ALA A 373 -12.04 -2.31 -11.68
CA ALA A 373 -11.15 -1.72 -10.70
C ALA A 373 -11.05 -0.19 -10.87
N ILE A 374 -10.94 0.28 -12.12
CA ILE A 374 -10.94 1.72 -12.47
C ILE A 374 -12.27 2.38 -12.10
N GLU A 375 -13.40 1.74 -12.41
CA GLU A 375 -14.74 2.20 -12.03
C GLU A 375 -14.87 2.30 -10.50
N CYS A 376 -14.46 1.27 -9.78
CA CYS A 376 -14.52 1.28 -8.32
C CYS A 376 -13.56 2.27 -7.67
N PHE A 377 -12.40 2.55 -8.28
CA PHE A 377 -11.53 3.62 -7.80
C PHE A 377 -12.26 4.97 -7.83
N TRP A 378 -12.91 5.31 -8.95
CA TRP A 378 -13.69 6.54 -9.07
C TRP A 378 -14.83 6.62 -8.04
N ALA A 379 -15.60 5.54 -7.90
CA ALA A 379 -16.68 5.48 -6.92
C ALA A 379 -16.19 5.71 -5.48
N LEU A 380 -15.12 5.02 -5.08
CA LEU A 380 -14.52 5.17 -3.74
C LEU A 380 -13.94 6.58 -3.53
N LEU A 381 -13.27 7.14 -4.54
CA LEU A 381 -12.72 8.50 -4.47
C LEU A 381 -13.84 9.52 -4.29
N TRP A 382 -14.91 9.41 -5.06
CA TRP A 382 -16.06 10.30 -5.03
C TRP A 382 -16.83 10.23 -3.73
N GLU A 383 -17.00 9.04 -3.17
CA GLU A 383 -17.62 8.87 -1.85
C GLU A 383 -16.82 9.62 -0.76
N GLU A 384 -15.50 9.46 -0.74
CA GLU A 384 -14.66 10.14 0.26
C GLU A 384 -14.53 11.64 -0.01
N TYR A 385 -14.47 12.07 -1.27
CA TYR A 385 -14.37 13.47 -1.67
C TYR A 385 -15.64 14.26 -1.34
N ALA A 386 -16.82 13.70 -1.61
CA ALA A 386 -18.11 14.35 -1.33
C ALA A 386 -18.27 14.66 0.16
N ARG A 387 -17.76 13.80 1.06
CA ARG A 387 -17.77 14.03 2.52
C ARG A 387 -16.98 15.25 2.98
N LEU A 388 -16.11 15.78 2.13
CA LEU A 388 -15.31 16.96 2.44
C LEU A 388 -16.04 18.26 2.10
N GLN A 389 -17.07 18.23 1.24
CA GLN A 389 -17.80 19.44 0.87
C GLN A 389 -18.68 19.93 2.01
N ARG A 390 -18.47 21.18 2.46
CA ARG A 390 -19.21 21.81 3.57
C ARG A 390 -20.34 22.72 3.09
N PHE A 391 -20.84 22.45 1.89
CA PHE A 391 -21.92 23.19 1.24
C PHE A 391 -22.77 22.20 0.46
N ARG A 392 -23.92 22.66 -0.04
CA ARG A 392 -24.80 21.84 -0.88
C ARG A 392 -24.37 21.94 -2.35
N PRO A 393 -23.88 20.85 -2.97
CA PRO A 393 -23.42 20.87 -4.36
C PRO A 393 -24.52 21.32 -5.33
N GLY A 394 -24.16 22.19 -6.27
CA GLY A 394 -25.07 22.78 -7.26
C GLY A 394 -25.91 23.96 -6.74
N TYR A 395 -25.66 24.43 -5.51
CA TYR A 395 -26.34 25.58 -4.92
C TYR A 395 -25.31 26.56 -4.34
N ARG A 396 -25.65 27.85 -4.33
CA ARG A 396 -24.86 28.94 -3.72
C ARG A 396 -25.71 29.76 -2.78
N ARG A 397 -25.11 30.29 -1.72
CA ARG A 397 -25.80 31.19 -0.78
C ARG A 397 -26.00 32.56 -1.41
N GLY A 398 -27.21 33.08 -1.33
CA GLY A 398 -27.54 34.43 -1.80
C GLY A 398 -26.85 35.51 -0.96
N PRO A 399 -26.55 36.69 -1.54
CA PRO A 399 -25.98 37.81 -0.80
C PRO A 399 -26.82 38.16 0.44
N GLY A 400 -26.18 38.33 1.60
CA GLY A 400 -26.85 38.74 2.84
C GLY A 400 -27.77 37.70 3.49
N GLY A 401 -27.64 36.41 3.17
CA GLY A 401 -28.47 35.33 3.76
C GLY A 401 -29.78 35.07 3.02
N GLY A 402 -29.96 35.63 1.82
CA GLY A 402 -31.14 35.45 0.97
C GLY A 402 -31.19 34.09 0.27
N GLY A 403 -31.44 33.00 1.00
CA GLY A 403 -31.72 31.67 0.46
C GLY A 403 -30.61 31.02 -0.38
N GLU A 404 -30.82 29.77 -0.80
CA GLU A 404 -29.93 29.07 -1.74
C GLU A 404 -30.42 29.28 -3.18
N ARG A 405 -29.51 29.61 -4.09
CA ARG A 405 -29.77 29.69 -5.54
C ARG A 405 -29.04 28.55 -6.26
N GLU A 406 -29.74 27.91 -7.19
CA GLU A 406 -29.15 26.88 -8.04
C GLU A 406 -28.09 27.47 -9.00
N VAL A 407 -26.95 26.79 -9.10
CA VAL A 407 -25.86 27.15 -10.02
C VAL A 407 -26.21 26.70 -11.45
N PRO A 408 -26.02 27.56 -12.47
CA PRO A 408 -26.15 27.14 -13.86
C PRO A 408 -25.23 25.95 -14.18
N ALA A 409 -25.82 24.87 -14.69
CA ALA A 409 -25.13 23.65 -15.05
C ALA A 409 -25.72 23.05 -16.33
N MET A 410 -24.87 22.50 -17.20
CA MET A 410 -25.28 21.86 -18.45
C MET A 410 -25.10 20.35 -18.35
N PRO A 411 -26.07 19.50 -18.73
CA PRO A 411 -25.86 18.06 -18.79
C PRO A 411 -24.62 17.73 -19.63
N VAL A 412 -23.74 16.83 -19.15
CA VAL A 412 -22.50 16.51 -19.88
C VAL A 412 -22.77 16.02 -21.30
N ALA A 413 -23.83 15.24 -21.52
CA ALA A 413 -24.23 14.79 -22.85
C ALA A 413 -24.53 15.96 -23.82
N GLU A 414 -25.20 17.01 -23.33
CA GLU A 414 -25.49 18.21 -24.11
C GLU A 414 -24.21 19.01 -24.37
N TRP A 415 -23.34 19.13 -23.36
CA TRP A 415 -22.05 19.80 -23.50
C TRP A 415 -21.16 19.12 -24.54
N ILE A 416 -21.07 17.79 -24.51
CA ILE A 416 -20.34 16.98 -25.52
C ILE A 416 -20.90 17.23 -26.92
N ALA A 417 -22.22 17.19 -27.09
CA ALA A 417 -22.86 17.42 -28.39
C ALA A 417 -22.55 18.81 -28.97
N LYS A 418 -22.46 19.83 -28.11
CA LYS A 418 -22.06 21.19 -28.50
C LYS A 418 -20.59 21.32 -28.92
N GLN A 419 -19.75 20.35 -28.59
CA GLN A 419 -18.35 20.36 -29.00
C GLN A 419 -18.11 19.73 -30.38
N GLU A 420 -19.11 19.07 -30.98
CA GLU A 420 -18.98 18.34 -32.24
C GLU A 420 -18.41 19.21 -33.37
N GLY A 421 -17.46 18.65 -34.14
CA GLY A 421 -16.79 19.36 -35.24
C GLY A 421 -15.73 20.38 -34.82
N ILE A 422 -15.49 20.61 -33.52
CA ILE A 422 -14.43 21.50 -33.02
C ILE A 422 -13.14 20.69 -32.85
N HIS A 423 -12.04 21.10 -33.50
CA HIS A 423 -10.73 20.41 -33.60
C HIS A 423 -10.70 19.08 -34.43
N SER A 424 -11.23 19.07 -35.66
CA SER A 424 -11.17 17.92 -36.58
C SER A 424 -9.79 17.52 -37.11
N ASP A 425 -8.76 18.37 -36.92
CA ASP A 425 -7.55 18.34 -37.76
C ASP A 425 -6.30 17.78 -37.06
N PHE A 426 -6.37 17.40 -35.78
CA PHE A 426 -5.19 17.00 -35.00
C PHE A 426 -5.43 15.74 -34.16
N TRP A 427 -4.76 14.62 -34.50
CA TRP A 427 -4.81 13.28 -33.88
C TRP A 427 -6.20 12.62 -33.65
N ALA A 428 -7.30 13.32 -33.92
CA ALA A 428 -8.64 12.78 -33.93
C ALA A 428 -9.25 12.94 -35.34
N THR A 429 -8.95 12.01 -36.25
CA THR A 429 -9.56 11.95 -37.60
C THR A 429 -11.03 11.46 -37.56
N LYS A 430 -11.68 11.54 -36.39
CA LYS A 430 -13.02 11.01 -36.12
C LYS A 430 -13.84 12.11 -35.45
N SER A 431 -15.11 12.26 -35.85
CA SER A 431 -16.08 13.09 -35.15
C SER A 431 -16.14 12.71 -33.66
N ILE A 432 -16.52 13.65 -32.79
CA ILE A 432 -16.62 13.41 -31.34
C ILE A 432 -17.64 12.30 -31.05
N ALA A 433 -18.70 12.24 -31.85
CA ALA A 433 -19.67 11.14 -31.86
C ALA A 433 -19.06 9.77 -32.20
N ALA A 434 -18.04 9.70 -33.04
CA ALA A 434 -17.38 8.45 -33.43
C ALA A 434 -16.32 7.97 -32.40
N ILE A 435 -15.91 8.85 -31.48
CA ILE A 435 -14.96 8.55 -30.40
C ILE A 435 -15.68 7.88 -29.22
N GLY A 436 -16.87 8.37 -28.85
CA GLY A 436 -17.62 7.91 -27.66
C GLY A 436 -17.80 6.39 -27.53
N PRO A 437 -18.10 5.63 -28.61
CA PRO A 437 -18.21 4.17 -28.56
C PRO A 437 -16.87 3.41 -28.43
N GLN A 438 -15.72 4.04 -28.70
CA GLN A 438 -14.41 3.40 -28.66
C GLN A 438 -13.68 3.60 -27.32
N LEU A 439 -14.09 4.59 -26.52
CA LEU A 439 -13.45 4.93 -25.24
C LEU A 439 -13.91 4.04 -24.06
N CYS A 440 -14.36 2.82 -24.35
CA CYS A 440 -15.18 2.05 -23.43
C CYS A 440 -14.37 0.97 -22.72
N LEU A 441 -14.11 1.16 -21.44
CA LEU A 441 -13.77 0.05 -20.56
C LEU A 441 -15.02 -0.77 -20.16
N LEU A 442 -16.21 -0.17 -20.29
CA LEU A 442 -17.48 -0.76 -19.83
C LEU A 442 -18.62 -0.48 -20.82
N PRO A 443 -19.38 -1.52 -21.24
CA PRO A 443 -20.55 -1.36 -22.11
C PRO A 443 -21.72 -0.69 -21.37
N ARG A 444 -22.66 -0.11 -22.12
CA ARG A 444 -23.87 0.48 -21.54
C ARG A 444 -24.71 -0.57 -20.81
N PRO A 445 -25.44 -0.19 -19.74
CA PRO A 445 -26.45 -1.05 -19.15
C PRO A 445 -27.44 -1.52 -20.24
N GLY A 446 -27.48 -2.83 -20.52
CA GLY A 446 -28.37 -3.44 -21.53
C GLY A 446 -27.76 -3.73 -22.91
N GLU A 447 -26.53 -3.30 -23.21
CA GLU A 447 -25.84 -3.63 -24.49
C GLU A 447 -25.00 -4.92 -24.43
N GLY A 448 -25.03 -5.65 -23.30
CA GLY A 448 -24.35 -6.94 -23.13
C GLY A 448 -25.10 -8.12 -23.77
N GLY A 449 -25.32 -8.07 -25.08
CA GLY A 449 -25.87 -9.17 -25.87
C GLY A 449 -24.80 -9.81 -26.76
N SER A 450 -24.44 -11.05 -26.46
CA SER A 450 -23.61 -11.97 -27.26
C SER A 450 -22.13 -11.63 -27.44
N ALA A 451 -21.29 -12.21 -26.60
CA ALA A 451 -19.92 -12.61 -26.97
C ALA A 451 -19.72 -14.07 -26.51
N SER A 452 -19.73 -14.95 -27.50
CA SER A 452 -19.57 -16.40 -27.50
C SER A 452 -18.84 -17.06 -26.31
N GLU A 453 -19.60 -17.71 -25.43
CA GLU A 453 -19.18 -18.95 -24.78
C GLU A 453 -19.48 -20.12 -25.73
N ALA A 454 -18.47 -20.56 -26.49
CA ALA A 454 -18.55 -21.81 -27.25
C ALA A 454 -17.17 -22.44 -27.38
N GLY A 455 -16.84 -23.35 -26.46
CA GLY A 455 -15.51 -23.96 -26.36
C GLY A 455 -15.42 -25.36 -25.76
N ARG A 456 -16.48 -26.17 -25.88
CA ARG A 456 -16.50 -27.66 -25.78
C ARG A 456 -16.10 -28.30 -24.45
N GLY A 457 -17.11 -28.51 -23.60
CA GLY A 457 -17.17 -29.69 -22.74
C GLY A 457 -17.37 -30.95 -23.59
N ARG A 458 -16.49 -31.94 -23.42
CA ARG A 458 -16.77 -33.33 -23.77
C ARG A 458 -17.13 -34.08 -22.50
N GLN A 459 -18.33 -34.66 -22.53
CA GLN A 459 -18.81 -35.63 -21.56
C GLN A 459 -17.84 -36.80 -21.43
N ALA A 460 -17.48 -37.13 -20.20
CA ALA A 460 -17.20 -38.49 -19.79
C ALA A 460 -17.84 -38.68 -18.41
N ALA A 461 -19.05 -39.24 -18.42
CA ALA A 461 -19.66 -39.80 -17.23
C ALA A 461 -18.81 -40.99 -16.78
N GLN A 462 -18.30 -40.97 -15.55
CA GLN A 462 -17.86 -42.18 -14.87
C GLN A 462 -18.18 -42.08 -13.38
N ALA A 463 -18.80 -43.16 -12.91
CA ALA A 463 -19.48 -43.31 -11.64
C ALA A 463 -18.55 -43.14 -10.42
N CYS A 464 -19.09 -42.54 -9.35
CA CYS A 464 -18.54 -42.69 -8.01
C CYS A 464 -18.65 -44.15 -7.55
N PRO A 465 -17.56 -44.79 -7.08
CA PRO A 465 -17.67 -45.99 -6.28
C PRO A 465 -18.37 -45.65 -4.96
N LYS A 466 -19.48 -46.33 -4.70
CA LYS A 466 -20.04 -46.49 -3.36
C LYS A 466 -19.07 -47.39 -2.59
N ASP A 467 -18.19 -46.80 -1.79
CA ASP A 467 -17.62 -47.43 -0.60
C ASP A 467 -16.70 -46.43 0.12
N GLN A 468 -17.28 -45.70 1.09
CA GLN A 468 -16.66 -45.33 2.36
C GLN A 468 -17.64 -44.50 3.21
N GLN A 469 -18.76 -45.13 3.57
CA GLN A 469 -19.38 -44.86 4.87
C GLN A 469 -18.54 -45.58 5.94
N ARG A 470 -17.47 -44.96 6.44
CA ARG A 470 -16.83 -45.35 7.72
C ARG A 470 -16.18 -44.14 8.39
N GLY A 471 -16.73 -43.76 9.55
CA GLY A 471 -15.96 -43.21 10.65
C GLY A 471 -15.90 -41.69 10.76
N CYS A 472 -16.97 -41.08 11.27
CA CYS A 472 -16.80 -39.95 12.21
C CYS A 472 -16.12 -40.51 13.47
N GLY A 473 -14.79 -40.53 13.46
CA GLY A 473 -13.98 -40.76 14.64
C GLY A 473 -13.32 -39.43 15.03
N CYS A 474 -13.50 -39.01 16.29
CA CYS A 474 -12.70 -37.96 16.89
C CYS A 474 -11.21 -38.34 16.78
N ALA A 475 -10.48 -37.74 15.84
CA ALA A 475 -9.05 -37.91 15.70
C ALA A 475 -8.33 -36.89 16.59
N THR A 476 -7.53 -37.41 17.53
CA THR A 476 -6.68 -36.67 18.45
C THR A 476 -5.60 -35.85 17.74
N GLY A 477 -5.70 -34.52 17.84
CA GLY A 477 -4.63 -33.52 18.00
C GLY A 477 -3.52 -33.40 16.95
N GLY A 478 -3.42 -32.24 16.29
CA GLY A 478 -2.16 -31.79 15.69
C GLY A 478 -1.08 -31.60 16.77
N LYS A 479 0.20 -31.72 16.41
CA LYS A 479 1.33 -31.71 17.35
C LYS A 479 2.43 -30.76 16.88
N LEU A 480 3.04 -30.03 17.83
CA LEU A 480 4.13 -29.11 17.58
C LEU A 480 5.46 -29.69 18.10
N TYR A 481 6.51 -29.59 17.30
CA TYR A 481 7.81 -30.19 17.61
C TYR A 481 8.97 -29.21 17.41
N VAL A 482 10.01 -29.35 18.24
CA VAL A 482 11.34 -28.77 18.04
C VAL A 482 12.22 -29.79 17.32
N LEU A 483 12.75 -29.44 16.15
CA LEU A 483 13.62 -30.34 15.37
C LEU A 483 15.01 -30.44 16.01
N GLN A 484 15.54 -31.66 16.16
CA GLN A 484 16.82 -31.95 16.80
C GLN A 484 17.99 -31.37 15.96
N GLY A 485 18.99 -30.79 16.63
CA GLY A 485 20.10 -30.06 15.97
C GLY A 485 19.83 -28.57 15.68
N ALA A 486 18.61 -28.09 15.86
CA ALA A 486 18.27 -26.66 15.91
C ALA A 486 18.32 -26.07 17.34
N GLU A 487 18.56 -26.91 18.34
CA GLU A 487 18.64 -26.55 19.75
C GLU A 487 19.97 -25.87 20.08
N ARG A 488 20.01 -24.53 20.02
CA ARG A 488 20.88 -23.83 20.98
C ARG A 488 20.27 -24.06 22.34
N SER A 489 21.08 -24.53 23.28
CA SER A 489 20.66 -24.61 24.66
C SER A 489 20.19 -23.23 25.11
N ILE A 490 18.95 -23.12 25.60
CA ILE A 490 18.43 -21.86 26.18
C ILE A 490 19.38 -21.33 27.27
N LYS A 491 20.17 -22.23 27.90
CA LYS A 491 21.23 -21.91 28.86
C LYS A 491 22.26 -20.92 28.30
N ASP A 492 22.49 -20.92 26.99
CA ASP A 492 23.49 -20.09 26.31
C ASP A 492 22.90 -18.79 25.75
N MET A 493 21.59 -18.57 25.94
CA MET A 493 20.89 -17.34 25.53
C MET A 493 20.88 -16.31 26.65
N TRP A 494 20.81 -15.02 26.28
CA TRP A 494 20.49 -13.98 27.26
C TRP A 494 19.10 -14.20 27.83
N THR A 495 18.90 -13.88 29.11
CA THR A 495 17.64 -14.09 29.83
C THR A 495 16.41 -13.52 29.09
N TRP A 496 16.54 -12.35 28.47
CA TRP A 496 15.45 -11.74 27.70
C TRP A 496 15.15 -12.49 26.38
N GLN A 497 16.16 -13.07 25.71
CA GLN A 497 15.97 -13.87 24.50
C GLN A 497 15.28 -15.19 24.83
N ALA A 498 15.73 -15.85 25.92
CA ALA A 498 15.11 -17.05 26.45
C ALA A 498 13.62 -16.84 26.75
N SER A 499 13.29 -15.72 27.43
CA SER A 499 11.91 -15.30 27.71
C SER A 499 11.06 -15.25 26.45
N ASN A 500 11.54 -14.57 25.40
CA ASN A 500 10.78 -14.38 24.16
C ASN A 500 10.53 -15.70 23.43
N VAL A 501 11.53 -16.60 23.38
CA VAL A 501 11.39 -17.91 22.71
C VAL A 501 10.37 -18.77 23.45
N ILE A 502 10.44 -18.80 24.78
CA ILE A 502 9.49 -19.56 25.60
C ILE A 502 8.06 -19.01 25.43
N SER A 503 7.87 -17.68 25.38
CA SER A 503 6.56 -17.08 25.14
C SER A 503 5.92 -17.51 23.82
N TYR A 504 6.69 -17.52 22.72
CA TYR A 504 6.19 -18.04 21.45
C TYR A 504 5.91 -19.54 21.49
N ALA A 505 6.79 -20.33 22.11
CA ALA A 505 6.58 -21.78 22.23
C ALA A 505 5.24 -22.10 22.90
N TYR A 506 4.89 -21.40 23.98
CA TYR A 506 3.59 -21.53 24.64
C TYR A 506 2.42 -21.10 23.76
N ALA A 507 2.49 -19.91 23.16
CA ALA A 507 1.42 -19.38 22.32
C ALA A 507 1.10 -20.32 21.15
N LEU A 508 2.14 -20.81 20.47
CA LEU A 508 1.99 -21.71 19.34
C LEU A 508 1.54 -23.12 19.76
N GLN A 509 2.02 -23.63 20.90
CA GLN A 509 1.57 -24.91 21.45
C GLN A 509 0.05 -24.88 21.74
N ARG A 510 -0.45 -23.82 22.37
CA ARG A 510 -1.89 -23.64 22.62
C ARG A 510 -2.71 -23.54 21.33
N LEU A 511 -2.18 -22.84 20.33
CA LEU A 511 -2.83 -22.73 19.02
C LEU A 511 -2.97 -24.11 18.37
N VAL A 512 -1.91 -24.93 18.43
CA VAL A 512 -1.92 -26.31 17.93
C VAL A 512 -2.82 -27.23 18.76
N GLU A 513 -2.91 -27.06 20.08
CA GLU A 513 -3.87 -27.80 20.91
C GLU A 513 -5.33 -27.52 20.52
N ARG A 514 -5.64 -26.27 20.16
CA ARG A 514 -6.98 -25.85 19.75
C ARG A 514 -7.31 -26.24 18.31
N TRP A 515 -6.40 -25.96 17.38
CA TRP A 515 -6.67 -26.02 15.94
C TRP A 515 -5.93 -27.15 15.22
N GLY A 516 -5.11 -27.92 15.93
CA GLY A 516 -4.16 -28.89 15.37
C GLY A 516 -4.67 -29.76 14.22
N PRO A 517 -5.85 -30.39 14.31
CA PRO A 517 -6.39 -31.22 13.22
C PRO A 517 -6.73 -30.46 11.92
N GLN A 518 -6.83 -29.12 11.99
CA GLN A 518 -7.16 -28.24 10.86
C GLN A 518 -5.93 -27.54 10.28
N LEU A 519 -4.79 -27.62 10.95
CA LEU A 519 -3.56 -26.97 10.53
C LEU A 519 -2.77 -27.85 9.56
N PRO A 520 -2.10 -27.27 8.55
CA PRO A 520 -1.25 -28.04 7.64
C PRO A 520 0.08 -28.43 8.30
N ASP A 521 0.68 -29.52 7.81
CA ASP A 521 2.08 -29.85 8.11
C ASP A 521 3.01 -28.79 7.52
N MET A 522 3.98 -28.30 8.30
CA MET A 522 4.98 -27.33 7.85
C MET A 522 6.18 -27.25 8.81
N GLU A 523 7.33 -26.79 8.32
CA GLU A 523 8.48 -26.41 9.14
C GLU A 523 8.79 -24.92 9.04
N PHE A 524 9.00 -24.22 10.15
CA PHE A 524 9.34 -22.79 10.13
C PHE A 524 10.44 -22.48 11.15
N VAL A 525 11.12 -21.33 10.95
CA VAL A 525 12.08 -20.77 11.90
C VAL A 525 11.49 -19.50 12.48
N LEU A 526 11.42 -19.43 13.81
CA LEU A 526 11.02 -18.23 14.54
C LEU A 526 12.23 -17.64 15.25
N GLU A 527 12.47 -16.35 15.05
CA GLU A 527 13.58 -15.64 15.68
C GLU A 527 13.08 -14.47 16.54
N THR A 528 13.72 -14.27 17.69
CA THR A 528 13.32 -13.28 18.72
C THR A 528 14.26 -12.08 18.80
N SER A 529 15.23 -11.97 17.89
CA SER A 529 16.10 -10.80 17.82
C SER A 529 15.33 -9.58 17.34
N ASP A 530 15.56 -8.44 17.99
CA ASP A 530 14.89 -7.18 17.68
C ASP A 530 15.20 -6.67 16.28
N VAL A 531 16.37 -6.96 15.71
CA VAL A 531 16.80 -6.37 14.44
C VAL A 531 16.38 -7.27 13.25
N PRO A 532 15.66 -6.74 12.24
CA PRO A 532 15.38 -7.48 11.01
C PRO A 532 16.63 -7.94 10.27
N SER A 533 16.51 -8.97 9.45
CA SER A 533 17.63 -9.45 8.64
C SER A 533 18.13 -8.36 7.68
N THR A 534 19.39 -7.95 7.80
CA THR A 534 20.10 -7.13 6.80
C THR A 534 20.88 -8.04 5.87
N ASP A 535 20.80 -7.84 4.55
CA ASP A 535 21.45 -8.65 3.48
C ASP A 535 22.65 -9.53 3.93
N MET A 536 22.50 -10.85 3.79
CA MET A 536 23.54 -11.82 4.13
C MET A 536 24.68 -11.86 3.10
N ARG A 537 25.65 -10.95 3.24
CA ARG A 537 27.05 -11.29 2.87
C ARG A 537 27.78 -12.05 3.97
N ASP A 538 27.26 -12.03 5.20
CA ASP A 538 27.94 -12.60 6.36
C ASP A 538 27.33 -13.93 6.81
N GLY A 539 27.19 -14.86 5.86
CA GLY A 539 26.88 -16.28 6.13
C GLY A 539 28.04 -17.07 6.75
N ALA A 540 29.09 -16.41 7.22
CA ALA A 540 30.23 -17.03 7.88
C ALA A 540 30.70 -16.16 9.06
N GLY A 541 30.01 -16.25 10.21
CA GLY A 541 30.50 -15.58 11.42
C GLY A 541 29.48 -15.25 12.50
N ALA A 542 28.46 -16.08 12.75
CA ALA A 542 27.71 -15.98 14.00
C ALA A 542 28.50 -16.63 15.16
N GLY A 543 29.68 -16.07 15.45
CA GLY A 543 30.54 -16.39 16.58
C GLY A 543 31.12 -15.11 17.15
N SER A 544 30.73 -14.79 18.39
CA SER A 544 31.31 -13.76 19.27
C SER A 544 31.38 -12.32 18.76
N THR A 545 30.55 -11.43 19.31
CA THR A 545 31.05 -10.16 19.90
C THR A 545 30.15 -9.77 21.07
N ALA A 546 30.36 -10.48 22.19
CA ALA A 546 30.20 -9.87 23.50
C ALA A 546 31.41 -8.96 23.78
N GLY A 547 31.16 -7.86 24.49
CA GLY A 547 32.05 -6.78 24.94
C GLY A 547 33.57 -6.89 24.82
N ALA A 548 34.18 -5.78 24.43
CA ALA A 548 35.52 -5.42 24.92
C ALA A 548 35.54 -3.93 25.29
N GLY A 549 35.56 -3.68 26.61
CA GLY A 549 35.94 -2.40 27.18
C GLY A 549 37.44 -2.14 27.06
N ALA A 550 37.81 -0.92 27.46
CA ALA A 550 39.13 -0.33 27.45
C ALA A 550 40.31 -1.27 27.78
N GLY A 551 41.37 -1.19 26.98
CA GLY A 551 42.66 -1.80 27.24
C GLY A 551 43.69 -1.35 26.21
N ALA A 552 44.58 -0.45 26.62
CA ALA A 552 45.68 0.04 25.80
C ALA A 552 46.66 -1.09 25.41
N ALA A 553 47.02 -1.18 24.13
CA ALA A 553 48.26 -1.82 23.69
C ALA A 553 48.73 -1.23 22.35
N ARG A 554 49.91 -0.60 22.40
CA ARG A 554 50.72 -0.17 21.25
C ARG A 554 51.06 -1.34 20.34
N GLY A 555 51.16 -1.11 19.02
CA GLY A 555 52.00 -1.97 18.19
C GLY A 555 51.77 -1.96 16.68
N ARG A 556 52.60 -1.16 15.99
CA ARG A 556 53.17 -1.40 14.65
C ARG A 556 52.26 -1.35 13.41
N ARG A 557 52.43 -0.23 12.69
CA ARG A 557 52.42 -0.16 11.22
C ARG A 557 53.36 -1.21 10.63
N ALA A 558 52.88 -1.93 9.61
CA ALA A 558 53.73 -2.47 8.56
C ALA A 558 53.06 -2.17 7.21
N SER A 559 53.78 -1.41 6.39
CA SER A 559 53.52 -1.14 4.98
C SER A 559 53.97 -2.32 4.11
N MET A 560 53.26 -2.57 3.00
CA MET A 560 53.71 -3.12 1.69
C MET A 560 52.45 -3.66 0.99
N SER A 561 52.25 -3.64 -0.32
CA SER A 561 52.81 -2.97 -1.49
C SER A 561 51.87 -3.37 -2.65
N ALA A 562 51.69 -2.51 -3.64
CA ALA A 562 50.89 -2.80 -4.83
C ALA A 562 51.54 -3.88 -5.72
N GLY A 563 50.73 -4.77 -6.32
CA GLY A 563 51.10 -5.62 -7.46
C GLY A 563 50.46 -7.01 -7.44
N GLY A 564 49.56 -7.29 -8.39
CA GLY A 564 49.09 -8.65 -8.67
C GLY A 564 47.69 -8.70 -9.29
N SER A 565 47.61 -9.05 -10.57
CA SER A 565 46.38 -9.18 -11.36
C SER A 565 45.76 -10.58 -11.27
N LYS A 566 44.44 -10.63 -11.49
CA LYS A 566 43.59 -11.78 -11.89
C LYS A 566 43.53 -13.02 -10.98
N ALA A 567 42.45 -13.08 -10.21
CA ALA A 567 41.48 -14.19 -10.30
C ALA A 567 40.11 -13.62 -9.94
N ALA A 568 39.10 -13.85 -10.79
CA ALA A 568 37.72 -13.64 -10.41
C ALA A 568 37.45 -14.56 -9.21
N ALA A 569 37.29 -13.98 -8.03
CA ALA A 569 36.84 -14.74 -6.88
C ALA A 569 35.44 -15.26 -7.24
N GLU A 570 35.34 -16.58 -7.41
CA GLU A 570 34.07 -17.28 -7.48
C GLU A 570 33.18 -16.75 -6.35
N VAL A 571 31.99 -16.27 -6.69
CA VAL A 571 30.96 -15.98 -5.70
C VAL A 571 30.82 -17.26 -4.87
N PRO A 572 31.00 -17.22 -3.53
CA PRO A 572 30.86 -18.42 -2.73
C PRO A 572 29.46 -18.97 -2.99
N VAL A 573 29.39 -20.14 -3.62
CA VAL A 573 28.16 -20.91 -3.70
C VAL A 573 27.74 -21.12 -2.26
N ASN A 574 26.58 -20.55 -1.89
CA ASN A 574 25.99 -20.83 -0.58
C ASN A 574 26.01 -22.36 -0.39
N PRO A 575 26.66 -22.88 0.68
CA PRO A 575 26.82 -24.32 0.87
C PRO A 575 25.48 -25.09 0.95
N TRP A 576 24.36 -24.38 1.05
CA TRP A 576 23.00 -24.91 1.17
C TRP A 576 22.17 -24.86 -0.12
N GLY A 577 22.73 -24.42 -1.26
CA GLY A 577 22.03 -24.49 -2.55
C GLY A 577 20.79 -23.59 -2.69
N ASN A 578 20.62 -22.57 -1.82
CA ASN A 578 19.52 -21.61 -1.92
C ASN A 578 19.82 -20.55 -3.01
N PRO A 579 19.07 -20.53 -4.14
CA PRO A 579 19.35 -19.65 -5.27
C PRO A 579 19.09 -18.16 -4.99
N HIS A 580 18.44 -17.82 -3.87
CA HIS A 580 18.07 -16.44 -3.53
C HIS A 580 18.85 -15.86 -2.34
N GLY A 581 19.64 -16.68 -1.62
CA GLY A 581 20.38 -16.24 -0.42
C GLY A 581 19.52 -15.74 0.76
N ARG A 582 18.18 -15.75 0.62
CA ARG A 582 17.21 -15.24 1.60
C ARG A 582 16.63 -16.39 2.42
N LEU A 583 16.59 -16.23 3.74
CA LEU A 583 16.02 -17.22 4.67
C LEU A 583 14.61 -16.78 5.09
N PRO A 584 13.60 -17.67 5.00
CA PRO A 584 12.24 -17.35 5.45
C PRO A 584 12.13 -17.46 6.97
N VAL A 585 12.54 -16.40 7.68
CA VAL A 585 12.51 -16.33 9.15
C VAL A 585 11.26 -15.56 9.61
N MET A 586 10.49 -16.13 10.52
CA MET A 586 9.39 -15.44 11.20
C MET A 586 9.95 -14.53 12.29
N ARG A 587 9.70 -13.23 12.19
CA ARG A 587 10.19 -12.19 13.12
C ARG A 587 9.10 -11.15 13.37
N HIS A 588 9.05 -10.54 14.55
CA HIS A 588 7.99 -9.57 14.87
C HIS A 588 8.09 -8.24 14.13
N CYS A 589 9.26 -7.95 13.58
CA CYS A 589 9.55 -6.71 12.88
C CYS A 589 10.27 -6.99 11.59
N LYS A 590 9.95 -6.22 10.55
CA LYS A 590 10.64 -6.32 9.26
C LYS A 590 10.79 -4.97 8.58
N THR A 591 11.67 -4.90 7.58
CA THR A 591 11.83 -3.76 6.67
C THR A 591 11.38 -4.15 5.25
N ALA A 592 11.36 -3.18 4.33
CA ALA A 592 10.95 -3.43 2.94
C ALA A 592 11.96 -4.33 2.20
N GLU A 593 13.22 -4.33 2.65
CA GLU A 593 14.33 -5.09 2.08
C GLU A 593 14.48 -6.47 2.72
N SER A 594 14.04 -6.65 3.97
CA SER A 594 14.15 -7.94 4.67
C SER A 594 13.23 -9.02 4.09
N ALA A 595 13.75 -10.25 4.02
CA ALA A 595 12.99 -11.43 3.62
C ALA A 595 12.13 -12.01 4.75
N ASP A 596 12.22 -11.43 5.95
CA ASP A 596 11.51 -11.85 7.15
C ASP A 596 9.98 -11.89 6.94
N ILE A 597 9.33 -12.83 7.61
CA ILE A 597 7.87 -12.97 7.67
C ILE A 597 7.43 -12.29 8.97
N ALA A 598 6.66 -11.20 8.86
CA ALA A 598 6.20 -10.45 10.02
C ALA A 598 5.18 -11.24 10.83
N VAL A 599 5.41 -11.42 12.13
CA VAL A 599 4.51 -12.13 13.06
C VAL A 599 4.14 -11.26 14.28
N PRO A 600 3.12 -11.61 15.06
CA PRO A 600 2.77 -10.90 16.28
C PRO A 600 3.93 -10.90 17.28
N ILE A 601 4.29 -9.73 17.80
CA ILE A 601 5.35 -9.60 18.81
C ILE A 601 5.00 -10.37 20.09
N PHE A 602 5.99 -10.99 20.71
CA PHE A 602 5.86 -11.72 21.98
C PHE A 602 5.21 -10.92 23.13
N HIS A 603 5.23 -9.58 23.06
CA HIS A 603 4.56 -8.71 24.04
C HIS A 603 3.03 -8.84 24.06
N PHE A 604 2.39 -9.34 23.00
CA PHE A 604 0.95 -9.66 23.05
C PHE A 604 0.65 -10.71 24.12
N TYR A 605 1.54 -11.68 24.27
CA TYR A 605 1.42 -12.75 25.26
C TYR A 605 1.97 -12.29 26.61
N GLN A 606 3.18 -11.73 26.65
CA GLN A 606 3.87 -11.41 27.91
C GLN A 606 3.23 -10.30 28.74
N LYS A 607 2.48 -9.39 28.11
CA LYS A 607 1.91 -8.20 28.78
C LYS A 607 0.42 -8.32 29.04
N ASP A 608 -0.13 -9.53 28.91
CA ASP A 608 -1.56 -9.78 29.08
C ASP A 608 -2.39 -8.75 28.31
N PHE A 609 -2.16 -8.70 26.98
CA PHE A 609 -2.64 -7.60 26.17
C PHE A 609 -4.17 -7.55 26.11
N ASP A 610 -4.83 -8.70 26.03
CA ASP A 610 -6.29 -8.75 25.88
C ASP A 610 -7.01 -8.66 27.23
N GLU A 611 -6.97 -9.72 28.05
CA GLU A 611 -7.67 -9.81 29.33
C GLU A 611 -7.16 -8.82 30.39
N GLY A 612 -5.89 -8.41 30.30
CA GLY A 612 -5.30 -7.42 31.19
C GLY A 612 -5.35 -5.98 30.67
N PHE A 613 -4.79 -5.71 29.50
CA PHE A 613 -4.66 -4.34 28.98
C PHE A 613 -5.91 -3.84 28.27
N LEU A 614 -6.48 -4.59 27.31
CA LEU A 614 -7.69 -4.18 26.59
C LEU A 614 -8.91 -4.15 27.51
N ALA A 615 -9.03 -5.09 28.47
CA ALA A 615 -10.14 -5.08 29.43
C ALA A 615 -10.19 -3.80 30.30
N ARG A 616 -9.04 -3.17 30.58
CA ARG A 616 -8.95 -1.95 31.39
C ARG A 616 -8.98 -0.66 30.57
N ILE A 617 -8.95 -0.75 29.24
CA ILE A 617 -8.79 0.43 28.38
C ILE A 617 -10.01 1.35 28.45
N ASP A 618 -11.20 0.78 28.63
CA ASP A 618 -12.44 1.55 28.79
C ASP A 618 -12.45 2.37 30.07
N GLU A 619 -11.93 1.82 31.16
CA GLU A 619 -11.80 2.55 32.43
C GLU A 619 -10.81 3.71 32.29
N ILE A 620 -9.66 3.48 31.65
CA ILE A 620 -8.66 4.52 31.37
C ILE A 620 -9.26 5.63 30.48
N ASN A 621 -9.98 5.26 29.41
CA ASN A 621 -10.59 6.22 28.50
C ASN A 621 -11.77 6.96 29.14
N LYS A 622 -12.53 6.31 30.02
CA LYS A 622 -13.59 6.94 30.80
C LYS A 622 -13.04 7.93 31.84
N ALA A 623 -11.88 7.64 32.42
CA ALA A 623 -11.18 8.55 33.33
C ALA A 623 -10.58 9.77 32.60
N HIS A 624 -10.33 9.65 31.30
CA HIS A 624 -9.82 10.74 30.44
C HIS A 624 -10.72 10.95 29.20
N PRO A 625 -11.92 11.52 29.36
CA PRO A 625 -12.79 11.86 28.23
C PRO A 625 -12.07 12.80 27.26
N TRP A 626 -12.31 12.64 25.96
CA TRP A 626 -11.61 13.41 24.90
C TRP A 626 -11.54 14.92 25.16
N ASP A 627 -12.67 15.51 25.56
CA ASP A 627 -12.81 16.95 25.77
C ASP A 627 -12.04 17.47 27.01
N GLN A 628 -11.61 16.56 27.90
CA GLN A 628 -10.80 16.85 29.09
C GLN A 628 -9.31 16.55 28.89
N ARG A 629 -8.91 16.00 27.75
CA ARG A 629 -7.50 15.69 27.46
C ARG A 629 -6.74 16.96 27.11
N ASN A 630 -5.50 17.04 27.58
CA ASN A 630 -4.59 18.12 27.22
C ASN A 630 -4.34 18.11 25.71
N ALA A 631 -4.42 19.28 25.07
CA ALA A 631 -4.08 19.47 23.67
C ALA A 631 -2.55 19.46 23.44
N SER A 632 -1.87 18.47 24.01
CA SER A 632 -0.42 18.26 23.96
C SER A 632 -0.09 16.92 23.31
N ALA A 633 1.10 16.85 22.72
CA ALA A 633 1.68 15.63 22.21
C ALA A 633 2.78 15.13 23.14
N PHE A 634 2.56 13.95 23.70
CA PHE A 634 3.42 13.37 24.72
C PHE A 634 4.19 12.17 24.17
N ALA A 635 5.48 12.09 24.48
CA ALA A 635 6.29 10.88 24.32
C ALA A 635 6.98 10.52 25.63
N ALA A 636 7.19 9.22 25.84
CA ALA A 636 8.06 8.72 26.89
C ALA A 636 8.73 7.41 26.46
N GLY A 637 9.90 7.12 27.01
CA GLY A 637 10.51 5.82 26.80
C GLY A 637 11.98 5.74 27.19
N ILE A 638 12.47 4.51 27.19
CA ILE A 638 13.88 4.23 27.42
C ILE A 638 14.66 4.46 26.11
N ASN A 639 15.89 4.94 26.26
CA ASN A 639 16.84 5.13 25.16
C ASN A 639 17.32 3.78 24.61
N TYR A 640 17.11 3.57 23.31
CA TYR A 640 17.63 2.41 22.59
C TYR A 640 18.62 2.82 21.52
N LEU A 641 19.62 1.97 21.30
CA LEU A 641 20.52 2.08 20.16
C LEU A 641 19.83 1.45 18.96
N ARG A 642 19.46 2.28 17.99
CA ARG A 642 18.87 1.88 16.71
C ARG A 642 19.87 2.16 15.61
N VAL A 643 20.41 1.11 15.02
CA VAL A 643 21.32 1.23 13.88
C VAL A 643 20.52 1.53 12.62
N GLN A 644 20.75 2.69 12.00
CA GLN A 644 20.18 3.05 10.70
C GLN A 644 21.09 2.51 9.58
N ASP A 645 21.07 1.20 9.40
CA ASP A 645 21.92 0.45 8.47
C ASP A 645 21.40 0.41 7.03
N THR A 646 20.08 0.39 6.83
CA THR A 646 19.46 0.27 5.51
C THR A 646 18.92 1.60 4.97
N VAL A 647 18.76 1.66 3.65
CA VAL A 647 18.18 2.83 2.96
C VAL A 647 16.73 3.08 3.39
N SER A 648 15.97 2.05 3.79
CA SER A 648 14.61 2.22 4.30
C SER A 648 14.55 2.72 5.74
N THR A 649 15.60 2.55 6.56
CA THR A 649 15.63 2.98 7.97
C THR A 649 16.42 4.27 8.20
N GLN A 650 17.23 4.70 7.23
CA GLN A 650 17.94 5.99 7.25
C GLN A 650 17.00 7.18 7.17
N ARG A 651 17.15 8.13 8.10
CA ARG A 651 16.35 9.37 8.15
C ARG A 651 17.25 10.59 8.09
N GLN A 652 16.76 11.67 7.49
CA GLN A 652 17.43 12.95 7.60
C GLN A 652 17.12 13.57 8.97
N TRP A 653 18.10 14.30 9.46
CA TRP A 653 18.06 15.00 10.73
C TRP A 653 18.10 16.50 10.48
N ASP A 654 17.39 17.24 11.32
CA ASP A 654 17.53 18.70 11.40
C ASP A 654 18.54 19.05 12.50
N GLY A 655 18.95 20.31 12.56
CA GLY A 655 19.61 20.85 13.75
C GLY A 655 21.06 20.41 13.93
N ALA A 656 21.48 20.25 15.18
CA ALA A 656 22.84 19.85 15.53
C ALA A 656 23.21 18.45 14.99
N GLN A 657 22.22 17.66 14.58
CA GLN A 657 22.40 16.30 14.08
C GLN A 657 22.31 16.22 12.54
N GLN A 658 22.13 17.34 11.84
CA GLN A 658 22.03 17.37 10.38
C GLN A 658 23.25 16.74 9.70
N GLY A 659 23.01 15.82 8.76
CA GLY A 659 24.06 15.12 8.01
C GLY A 659 24.79 14.00 8.78
N THR A 660 24.39 13.71 10.02
CA THR A 660 25.00 12.65 10.83
C THR A 660 24.21 11.34 10.78
N LYS A 661 24.93 10.20 10.87
CA LYS A 661 24.30 8.91 11.15
C LYS A 661 24.10 8.78 12.66
N VAL A 662 22.86 8.80 13.11
CA VAL A 662 22.53 8.73 14.54
C VAL A 662 22.23 7.28 14.93
N ALA A 663 23.11 6.69 15.74
CA ALA A 663 22.93 5.33 16.26
C ALA A 663 21.93 5.25 17.43
N ALA A 664 21.52 6.37 18.01
CA ALA A 664 20.59 6.44 19.14
C ALA A 664 19.37 7.29 18.74
N VAL A 665 18.60 6.86 17.74
CA VAL A 665 17.56 7.70 17.11
C VAL A 665 16.53 8.23 18.10
N ARG A 666 16.05 7.40 19.03
CA ARG A 666 15.10 7.88 20.04
C ARG A 666 15.73 8.97 20.93
N ARG A 667 16.97 8.77 21.37
CA ARG A 667 17.72 9.78 22.15
C ARG A 667 17.93 11.06 21.36
N GLY A 668 18.31 10.95 20.08
CA GLY A 668 18.50 12.09 19.20
C GLY A 668 17.20 12.89 19.02
N PHE A 669 16.08 12.20 18.82
CA PHE A 669 14.76 12.82 18.75
C PHE A 669 14.40 13.56 20.04
N MET A 670 14.70 12.96 21.19
CA MET A 670 14.44 13.56 22.50
C MET A 670 15.22 14.85 22.69
N SER A 671 16.54 14.81 22.43
CA SER A 671 17.39 16.01 22.46
C SER A 671 16.87 17.07 21.49
N TYR A 672 16.47 16.67 20.28
CA TYR A 672 15.86 17.58 19.33
C TYR A 672 14.58 18.24 19.89
N VAL A 673 13.65 17.47 20.47
CA VAL A 673 12.40 18.00 21.04
C VAL A 673 12.69 18.97 22.20
N MET A 674 13.57 18.58 23.12
CA MET A 674 13.83 19.33 24.35
C MET A 674 14.75 20.53 24.16
N ASP A 675 15.82 20.38 23.36
CA ASP A 675 16.91 21.35 23.29
C ASP A 675 16.75 22.31 22.10
N GLU A 676 16.15 21.83 20.99
CA GLU A 676 16.08 22.57 19.72
C GLU A 676 14.66 23.02 19.37
N LEU A 677 13.69 22.10 19.32
CA LEU A 677 12.31 22.40 18.96
C LEU A 677 11.62 23.26 20.04
N ARG A 678 11.83 22.94 21.33
CA ARG A 678 11.34 23.68 22.50
C ARG A 678 9.85 24.06 22.41
N HIS A 679 9.05 23.19 21.80
CA HIS A 679 7.64 23.48 21.59
C HIS A 679 6.87 23.28 22.90
N PRO A 680 6.07 24.26 23.37
CA PRO A 680 5.50 24.26 24.72
C PRO A 680 4.56 23.07 25.00
N ASN A 681 3.92 22.54 23.95
CA ASN A 681 2.94 21.46 24.06
C ASN A 681 3.43 20.13 23.45
N ILE A 682 4.71 20.01 23.09
CA ILE A 682 5.31 18.75 22.67
C ILE A 682 6.33 18.36 23.73
N THR A 683 5.99 17.35 24.54
CA THR A 683 6.74 17.02 25.74
C THR A 683 7.28 15.60 25.69
N TYR A 684 8.41 15.41 26.38
CA TYR A 684 9.09 14.13 26.46
C TYR A 684 9.45 13.80 27.92
N ALA A 685 9.21 12.55 28.35
CA ALA A 685 9.67 12.03 29.65
C ALA A 685 10.70 10.90 29.49
N ASN A 686 11.85 11.02 30.16
CA ASN A 686 12.98 10.08 30.11
C ASN A 686 12.78 8.83 30.99
N ASP A 687 11.71 8.81 31.79
CA ASP A 687 11.40 7.74 32.73
C ASP A 687 10.38 6.73 32.18
N SER A 688 10.30 5.57 32.84
CA SER A 688 9.24 4.59 32.59
C SER A 688 7.89 5.14 33.09
N VAL A 689 7.16 5.82 32.19
CA VAL A 689 5.85 6.39 32.50
C VAL A 689 4.74 5.33 32.31
N PRO A 690 3.83 5.15 33.29
CA PRO A 690 2.67 4.27 33.16
C PRO A 690 1.84 4.60 31.92
N ILE A 691 1.31 3.57 31.26
CA ILE A 691 0.57 3.74 30.00
C ILE A 691 -0.69 4.62 30.16
N SER A 692 -1.32 4.60 31.34
CA SER A 692 -2.47 5.45 31.66
C SER A 692 -2.16 6.94 31.62
N ALA A 693 -0.94 7.36 31.97
CA ALA A 693 -0.56 8.78 31.94
C ALA A 693 -0.52 9.36 30.51
N TRP A 694 -0.39 8.50 29.49
CA TRP A 694 -0.48 8.93 28.09
C TRP A 694 -1.90 9.35 27.71
N ALA A 695 -2.93 8.74 28.33
CA ALA A 695 -4.34 9.03 28.04
C ALA A 695 -4.77 10.45 28.46
N ALA A 696 -4.00 11.11 29.32
CA ALA A 696 -4.24 12.51 29.69
C ALA A 696 -4.00 13.50 28.52
N ASN A 697 -3.37 13.04 27.41
CA ASN A 697 -3.01 13.86 26.27
C ASN A 697 -3.83 13.45 25.04
N LYS A 698 -4.19 14.42 24.18
CA LYS A 698 -4.87 14.12 22.91
C LYS A 698 -3.96 13.38 21.93
N MET A 699 -2.65 13.57 22.04
CA MET A 699 -1.67 13.04 21.09
C MET A 699 -0.59 12.22 21.80
N ALA A 700 -0.24 11.09 21.22
CA ALA A 700 0.87 10.24 21.66
C ALA A 700 1.92 10.13 20.55
N ILE A 701 3.15 10.59 20.82
CA ILE A 701 4.26 10.51 19.88
C ILE A 701 4.91 9.14 19.99
N HIS A 702 4.90 8.41 18.88
CA HIS A 702 5.52 7.11 18.74
C HIS A 702 6.77 7.18 17.87
N VAL A 703 7.91 6.86 18.48
CA VAL A 703 9.21 6.63 17.82
C VAL A 703 9.63 5.19 18.10
N ASP A 704 10.08 4.46 17.09
CA ASP A 704 10.51 3.06 17.25
C ASP A 704 11.69 2.90 18.20
N GLY A 705 11.86 1.68 18.71
CA GLY A 705 12.94 1.31 19.64
C GLY A 705 14.20 0.90 18.88
N ILE A 706 14.81 -0.22 19.26
CA ILE A 706 15.81 -0.91 18.42
C ILE A 706 15.18 -1.27 17.06
N SER A 707 13.89 -1.64 17.07
CA SER A 707 13.04 -1.90 15.90
C SER A 707 11.57 -1.59 16.24
N CYS A 708 10.62 -2.28 15.57
CA CYS A 708 9.19 -2.17 15.81
C CYS A 708 8.87 -2.24 17.30
N SER A 709 8.27 -1.17 17.80
CA SER A 709 7.90 -1.04 19.20
C SER A 709 6.48 -1.57 19.45
N SER A 710 6.29 -2.37 20.51
CA SER A 710 4.95 -2.76 20.97
C SER A 710 4.11 -1.58 21.48
N ARG A 711 4.68 -0.38 21.54
CA ARG A 711 3.98 0.79 22.03
C ARG A 711 2.89 1.25 21.04
N VAL A 712 3.03 1.02 19.74
CA VAL A 712 2.03 1.48 18.74
C VAL A 712 0.63 0.96 19.05
N HIS A 713 0.45 -0.34 19.20
CA HIS A 713 -0.88 -0.93 19.46
C HIS A 713 -1.43 -0.56 20.84
N GLN A 714 -0.56 -0.35 21.83
CA GLN A 714 -0.99 0.18 23.13
C GLN A 714 -1.50 1.62 23.02
N LEU A 715 -0.80 2.48 22.26
CA LEU A 715 -1.20 3.89 22.10
C LEU A 715 -2.48 4.06 21.27
N LEU A 716 -2.65 3.23 20.24
CA LEU A 716 -3.90 3.18 19.45
C LEU A 716 -5.10 2.82 20.34
N ALA A 717 -4.93 1.90 21.30
CA ALA A 717 -5.99 1.49 22.20
C ALA A 717 -6.45 2.61 23.17
N LEU A 718 -5.57 3.54 23.53
CA LEU A 718 -5.85 4.62 24.49
C LEU A 718 -6.80 5.71 23.95
N GLY A 719 -7.33 5.58 22.73
CA GLY A 719 -8.15 6.63 22.13
C GLY A 719 -7.41 7.97 22.03
N THR A 720 -6.09 7.93 21.89
CA THR A 720 -5.24 9.09 21.58
C THR A 720 -4.95 9.10 20.08
N VAL A 721 -4.69 10.29 19.51
CA VAL A 721 -4.12 10.34 18.16
C VAL A 721 -2.65 9.95 18.22
N VAL A 722 -2.31 8.84 17.60
CA VAL A 722 -0.91 8.40 17.52
C VAL A 722 -0.20 9.20 16.43
N LEU A 723 0.76 10.04 16.82
CA LEU A 723 1.73 10.62 15.90
C LEU A 723 2.81 9.56 15.69
N ARG A 724 2.85 8.94 14.52
CA ARG A 724 3.70 7.77 14.26
C ARG A 724 4.87 8.09 13.34
N GLU A 725 6.07 7.82 13.83
CA GLU A 725 7.29 7.86 13.03
C GLU A 725 7.17 6.98 11.78
N GLN A 726 7.51 7.52 10.62
CA GLN A 726 7.69 6.75 9.40
C GLN A 726 9.07 6.07 9.42
N SER A 727 9.33 5.13 10.32
CA SER A 727 10.66 4.55 10.59
C SER A 727 11.19 3.59 9.52
N GLY A 728 10.30 3.06 8.66
CA GLY A 728 10.63 2.03 7.65
C GLY A 728 10.53 0.60 8.19
N TYR A 729 10.36 0.46 9.50
CA TYR A 729 9.98 -0.79 10.15
C TYR A 729 8.47 -0.99 10.08
N PHE A 730 8.07 -2.25 9.90
CA PHE A 730 6.67 -2.63 9.97
C PHE A 730 6.45 -3.98 10.66
N SER A 731 5.39 -4.02 11.46
CA SER A 731 4.81 -5.17 12.14
C SER A 731 3.76 -5.86 11.24
N PHE A 732 3.25 -7.02 11.68
CA PHE A 732 2.32 -7.85 10.90
C PHE A 732 1.01 -7.13 10.51
N TYR A 733 0.53 -6.19 11.34
CA TYR A 733 -0.72 -5.46 11.12
C TYR A 733 -0.56 -4.13 10.40
N ASP A 734 0.67 -3.65 10.17
CA ASP A 734 0.90 -2.28 9.74
C ASP A 734 0.35 -1.96 8.34
N LYS A 735 0.19 -2.97 7.49
CA LYS A 735 -0.45 -2.83 6.18
C LYS A 735 -1.94 -2.51 6.27
N LEU A 736 -2.58 -2.84 7.40
CA LEU A 736 -3.98 -2.52 7.65
C LEU A 736 -4.13 -1.12 8.26
N LEU A 737 -3.08 -0.58 8.89
CA LEU A 737 -3.07 0.78 9.40
C LEU A 737 -2.97 1.80 8.27
N THR A 738 -4.06 2.52 8.08
CA THR A 738 -4.15 3.64 7.13
C THR A 738 -3.77 4.97 7.79
N LYS A 739 -2.84 5.70 7.17
CA LYS A 739 -2.43 7.06 7.55
C LYS A 739 -3.64 8.00 7.54
N PHE A 740 -3.73 8.88 8.53
CA PHE A 740 -4.81 9.85 8.73
C PHE A 740 -6.22 9.25 8.92
N ILE A 741 -6.31 7.92 9.00
CA ILE A 741 -7.52 7.20 9.43
C ILE A 741 -7.32 6.63 10.82
N HIS A 742 -6.14 6.07 11.10
CA HIS A 742 -5.81 5.49 12.41
C HIS A 742 -4.72 6.25 13.16
N TYR A 743 -3.86 6.99 12.44
CA TYR A 743 -2.70 7.66 13.02
C TYR A 743 -2.21 8.79 12.11
N VAL A 744 -1.49 9.78 12.66
CA VAL A 744 -0.85 10.85 11.87
C VAL A 744 0.62 10.49 11.63
N PRO A 745 1.08 10.29 10.39
CA PRO A 745 2.49 10.05 10.10
C PRO A 745 3.33 11.31 10.35
N PHE A 746 4.52 11.14 10.92
CA PHE A 746 5.55 12.19 10.97
C PHE A 746 6.95 11.60 10.74
N TRP A 747 7.93 12.48 10.49
CA TRP A 747 9.34 12.15 10.30
C TRP A 747 9.60 11.23 9.09
N ARG A 748 8.97 11.58 7.95
CA ARG A 748 9.28 10.98 6.65
C ARG A 748 10.59 11.54 6.10
N HIS A 749 10.78 12.86 6.21
CA HIS A 749 11.99 13.54 5.78
C HIS A 749 12.80 13.98 6.99
N ARG A 750 12.19 14.71 7.92
CA ARG A 750 12.90 15.35 9.04
C ARG A 750 12.10 15.35 10.35
N PRO A 751 12.76 15.35 11.52
CA PRO A 751 12.07 15.22 12.81
C PRO A 751 11.14 16.40 13.13
N ARG A 752 11.40 17.60 12.57
CA ARG A 752 10.53 18.78 12.75
C ARG A 752 9.09 18.57 12.30
N GLU A 753 8.83 17.59 11.42
CA GLU A 753 7.47 17.25 10.97
C GLU A 753 6.51 16.91 12.13
N VAL A 754 7.02 16.57 13.33
CA VAL A 754 6.20 16.41 14.53
C VAL A 754 5.42 17.68 14.89
N GLU A 755 5.98 18.87 14.64
CA GLU A 755 5.32 20.16 14.85
C GLU A 755 4.11 20.32 13.92
N TRP A 756 4.28 19.96 12.65
CA TRP A 756 3.18 19.95 11.69
C TRP A 756 2.09 18.94 12.09
N ALA A 757 2.49 17.73 12.48
CA ALA A 757 1.56 16.69 12.91
C ALA A 757 0.74 17.11 14.14
N TYR A 758 1.40 17.75 15.12
CA TYR A 758 0.76 18.36 16.28
C TYR A 758 -0.23 19.46 15.87
N ASN A 759 0.20 20.41 15.03
CA ASN A 759 -0.64 21.53 14.61
C ASN A 759 -1.87 21.06 13.83
N TRP A 760 -1.74 20.01 13.01
CA TRP A 760 -2.87 19.40 12.32
C TRP A 760 -3.89 18.83 13.30
N VAL A 761 -3.46 18.11 14.35
CA VAL A 761 -4.40 17.54 15.32
C VAL A 761 -5.12 18.63 16.11
N VAL A 762 -4.41 19.68 16.51
CA VAL A 762 -5.00 20.82 17.24
C VAL A 762 -6.01 21.58 16.38
N ALA A 763 -5.71 21.78 15.09
CA ALA A 763 -6.62 22.45 14.17
C ALA A 763 -7.88 21.62 13.84
N HIS A 764 -7.82 20.28 13.96
CA HIS A 764 -8.86 19.37 13.48
C HIS A 764 -9.41 18.47 14.59
N ASP A 765 -9.83 19.05 15.72
CA ASP A 765 -10.17 18.30 16.93
C ASP A 765 -11.23 17.19 16.71
N ALA A 766 -12.28 17.47 15.94
CA ALA A 766 -13.32 16.49 15.62
C ALA A 766 -12.81 15.32 14.75
N ALA A 767 -11.98 15.64 13.75
CA ALA A 767 -11.35 14.63 12.91
C ALA A 767 -10.32 13.81 13.70
N ALA A 768 -9.56 14.47 14.58
CA ALA A 768 -8.63 13.85 15.51
C ALA A 768 -9.35 12.89 16.49
N ARG A 769 -10.49 13.29 17.05
CA ARG A 769 -11.34 12.42 17.89
C ARG A 769 -11.79 11.19 17.12
N THR A 770 -12.24 11.37 15.88
CA THR A 770 -12.66 10.27 15.01
C THR A 770 -11.50 9.34 14.67
N MET A 771 -10.32 9.89 14.38
CA MET A 771 -9.11 9.11 14.09
C MET A 771 -8.68 8.29 15.31
N ALA A 772 -8.72 8.89 16.49
CA ALA A 772 -8.39 8.22 17.74
C ALA A 772 -9.37 7.07 18.03
N GLN A 773 -10.67 7.27 17.78
CA GLN A 773 -11.67 6.21 17.88
C GLN A 773 -11.40 5.08 16.89
N ARG A 774 -11.13 5.40 15.62
CA ARG A 774 -10.79 4.41 14.59
C ARG A 774 -9.52 3.62 14.94
N GLY A 775 -8.52 4.28 15.53
CA GLY A 775 -7.34 3.62 16.07
C GLY A 775 -7.68 2.61 17.17
N GLN A 776 -8.57 2.98 18.10
CA GLN A 776 -9.04 2.09 19.15
C GLN A 776 -9.85 0.91 18.59
N ASP A 777 -10.78 1.18 17.68
CA ASP A 777 -11.61 0.17 17.03
C ASP A 777 -10.76 -0.81 16.22
N PHE A 778 -9.72 -0.32 15.55
CA PHE A 778 -8.75 -1.15 14.84
C PHE A 778 -8.08 -2.16 15.77
N VAL A 779 -7.59 -1.70 16.93
CA VAL A 779 -6.95 -2.60 17.92
C VAL A 779 -7.95 -3.65 18.40
N ARG A 780 -9.18 -3.24 18.73
CA ARG A 780 -10.24 -4.15 19.18
C ARG A 780 -10.67 -5.16 18.14
N THR A 781 -10.60 -4.80 16.86
CA THR A 781 -11.05 -5.66 15.77
C THR A 781 -9.95 -6.61 15.33
N TYR A 782 -8.72 -6.11 15.17
CA TYR A 782 -7.65 -6.82 14.46
C TYR A 782 -6.49 -7.27 15.36
N LEU A 783 -6.40 -6.79 16.60
CA LEU A 783 -5.27 -7.07 17.50
C LEU A 783 -5.69 -7.72 18.83
N ASN A 784 -6.96 -8.12 18.97
CA ASN A 784 -7.39 -8.98 20.08
C ASN A 784 -6.85 -10.40 19.91
N ALA A 785 -7.02 -11.22 20.95
CA ALA A 785 -6.59 -12.60 20.99
C ALA A 785 -7.06 -13.46 19.81
N ALA A 786 -8.36 -13.44 19.52
CA ALA A 786 -8.93 -14.22 18.44
C ALA A 786 -8.38 -13.80 17.07
N ALA A 787 -8.26 -12.49 16.82
CA ALA A 787 -7.71 -11.99 15.58
C ALA A 787 -6.24 -12.39 15.38
N ILE A 788 -5.45 -12.41 16.46
CA ILE A 788 -4.05 -12.88 16.44
C ILE A 788 -3.96 -14.39 16.16
N GLU A 789 -4.83 -15.20 16.77
CA GLU A 789 -4.91 -16.63 16.46
C GLU A 789 -5.30 -16.87 14.99
N CYS A 790 -6.30 -16.14 14.47
CA CYS A 790 -6.70 -16.22 13.07
C CYS A 790 -5.56 -15.84 12.14
N PHE A 791 -4.80 -14.78 12.46
CA PHE A 791 -3.62 -14.39 11.69
C PHE A 791 -2.61 -15.54 11.60
N TRP A 792 -2.31 -16.22 12.71
CA TRP A 792 -1.40 -17.35 12.72
C TRP A 792 -1.91 -18.51 11.86
N ALA A 793 -3.19 -18.87 11.98
CA ALA A 793 -3.78 -19.94 11.18
C ALA A 793 -3.69 -19.65 9.67
N LEU A 794 -4.05 -18.43 9.26
CA LEU A 794 -3.95 -17.98 7.86
C LEU A 794 -2.50 -17.95 7.37
N LEU A 795 -1.59 -17.43 8.19
CA LEU A 795 -0.16 -17.40 7.87
C LEU A 795 0.39 -18.81 7.66
N TRP A 796 0.03 -19.75 8.53
CA TRP A 796 0.47 -21.14 8.46
C TRP A 796 -0.07 -21.87 7.25
N GLU A 797 -1.34 -21.64 6.89
CA GLU A 797 -1.93 -22.15 5.66
C GLU A 797 -1.17 -21.70 4.42
N GLU A 798 -0.92 -20.39 4.30
CA GLU A 798 -0.18 -19.83 3.18
C GLU A 798 1.29 -20.25 3.17
N TYR A 799 1.94 -20.29 4.34
CA TYR A 799 3.35 -20.67 4.44
C TYR A 799 3.56 -22.15 4.10
N ALA A 800 2.68 -23.04 4.55
CA ALA A 800 2.73 -24.46 4.22
C ALA A 800 2.63 -24.70 2.70
N ARG A 801 1.76 -23.95 1.99
CA ARG A 801 1.63 -24.03 0.52
C ARG A 801 2.92 -23.73 -0.24
N LEU A 802 3.85 -22.98 0.37
CA LEU A 802 5.14 -22.63 -0.22
C LEU A 802 6.18 -23.75 -0.04
N GLN A 803 5.99 -24.69 0.89
CA GLN A 803 6.94 -25.76 1.13
C GLN A 803 6.84 -26.82 0.03
N ARG A 804 7.96 -27.05 -0.66
CA ARG A 804 8.08 -28.02 -1.76
C ARG A 804 8.73 -29.34 -1.33
N PHE A 805 8.82 -29.56 -0.02
CA PHE A 805 9.35 -30.76 0.60
C PHE A 805 8.34 -31.25 1.64
N ARG A 806 8.51 -32.49 2.09
CA ARG A 806 7.70 -33.06 3.16
C ARG A 806 8.24 -32.57 4.52
N PRO A 807 7.48 -31.78 5.30
CA PRO A 807 7.85 -31.37 6.65
C PRO A 807 8.17 -32.57 7.55
N GLY A 808 9.20 -32.47 8.37
CA GLY A 808 9.68 -33.52 9.25
C GLY A 808 10.60 -34.55 8.58
N TYR A 809 10.90 -34.42 7.29
CA TYR A 809 11.74 -35.37 6.56
C TYR A 809 12.90 -34.69 5.82
N ARG A 810 14.02 -35.42 5.67
CA ARG A 810 15.20 -34.97 4.91
C ARG A 810 15.64 -36.05 3.93
N ARG A 811 16.07 -35.62 2.74
CA ARG A 811 16.76 -36.49 1.78
C ARG A 811 18.22 -36.59 2.13
N GLY A 812 18.77 -37.81 2.11
CA GLY A 812 20.19 -38.02 2.34
C GLY A 812 21.05 -37.42 1.21
N PRO A 813 22.31 -37.04 1.49
CA PRO A 813 23.25 -36.68 0.44
C PRO A 813 23.41 -37.86 -0.53
N GLY A 814 23.02 -37.70 -1.79
CA GLY A 814 23.11 -38.75 -2.82
C GLY A 814 21.78 -39.36 -3.31
N GLY A 815 20.62 -38.79 -2.94
CA GLY A 815 19.33 -39.21 -3.52
C GLY A 815 18.72 -40.48 -2.93
N GLY A 816 19.23 -40.95 -1.79
CA GLY A 816 18.59 -42.01 -1.00
C GLY A 816 17.25 -41.54 -0.38
N GLY A 817 16.41 -42.51 0.00
CA GLY A 817 15.07 -42.29 0.54
C GLY A 817 15.00 -41.30 1.72
N GLU A 818 13.84 -40.66 1.86
CA GLU A 818 13.58 -39.66 2.91
C GLU A 818 13.65 -40.30 4.31
N ARG A 819 14.39 -39.65 5.22
CA ARG A 819 14.49 -40.03 6.64
C ARG A 819 13.80 -38.97 7.49
N GLU A 820 13.10 -39.43 8.52
CA GLU A 820 12.49 -38.54 9.51
C GLU A 820 13.57 -37.77 10.27
N VAL A 821 13.33 -36.49 10.48
CA VAL A 821 14.16 -35.63 11.30
C VAL A 821 13.81 -35.90 12.75
N PRO A 822 14.76 -36.28 13.59
CA PRO A 822 14.49 -36.43 15.01
C PRO A 822 13.92 -35.12 15.57
N ALA A 823 12.88 -35.21 16.41
CA ALA A 823 12.19 -34.05 16.92
C ALA A 823 11.65 -34.30 18.34
N MET A 824 11.54 -33.24 19.14
CA MET A 824 11.00 -33.27 20.51
C MET A 824 9.68 -32.52 20.55
N PRO A 825 8.61 -33.06 21.15
CA PRO A 825 7.38 -32.29 21.37
C PRO A 825 7.66 -30.97 22.08
N VAL A 826 7.07 -29.86 21.63
CA VAL A 826 7.30 -28.54 22.25
C VAL A 826 6.92 -28.54 23.72
N ALA A 827 5.83 -29.19 24.11
CA ALA A 827 5.44 -29.34 25.52
C ALA A 827 6.53 -30.01 26.38
N GLU A 828 7.19 -31.06 25.87
CA GLU A 828 8.30 -31.72 26.55
C GLU A 828 9.55 -30.82 26.59
N TRP A 829 9.83 -30.14 25.48
CA TRP A 829 10.94 -29.22 25.39
C TRP A 829 10.79 -28.06 26.38
N ILE A 830 9.58 -27.49 26.52
CA ILE A 830 9.24 -26.46 27.50
C ILE A 830 9.50 -26.96 28.93
N ALA A 831 9.02 -28.16 29.28
CA ALA A 831 9.19 -28.74 30.61
C ALA A 831 10.68 -28.91 31.00
N LYS A 832 11.56 -29.17 30.03
CA LYS A 832 13.01 -29.28 30.23
C LYS A 832 13.71 -27.93 30.47
N GLN A 833 13.03 -26.80 30.28
CA GLN A 833 13.62 -25.47 30.51
C GLN A 833 13.46 -24.97 31.96
N GLU A 834 12.69 -25.67 32.80
CA GLU A 834 12.46 -25.27 34.20
C GLU A 834 13.81 -25.22 34.95
N GLY A 835 14.09 -24.10 35.62
CA GLY A 835 15.34 -23.92 36.36
C GLY A 835 16.59 -23.62 35.53
N VAL A 836 16.50 -23.51 34.20
CA VAL A 836 17.65 -23.17 33.32
C VAL A 836 18.12 -21.72 33.50
N HIS A 837 17.20 -20.76 33.68
CA HIS A 837 17.50 -19.36 34.01
C HIS A 837 16.85 -18.99 35.35
N PRO A 838 17.45 -19.31 36.50
CA PRO A 838 16.80 -19.09 37.81
C PRO A 838 16.51 -17.61 38.11
N GLU A 839 17.29 -16.67 37.55
CA GLU A 839 17.02 -15.22 37.63
C GLU A 839 15.78 -14.80 36.82
N PHE A 840 15.46 -15.50 35.74
CA PHE A 840 14.23 -15.30 34.97
C PHE A 840 12.98 -15.76 35.75
N PHE A 841 13.15 -16.80 36.57
CA PHE A 841 12.10 -17.37 37.41
C PHE A 841 12.07 -16.79 38.83
N LYS A 842 12.93 -15.81 39.15
CA LYS A 842 12.89 -15.11 40.43
C LYS A 842 11.76 -14.08 40.43
N GLY A 843 10.68 -14.42 41.12
CA GLY A 843 9.51 -13.54 41.31
C GLY A 843 8.32 -13.84 40.39
N THR A 844 8.52 -14.66 39.35
CA THR A 844 7.46 -15.28 38.56
C THR A 844 7.20 -16.69 39.10
N LYS A 845 5.92 -17.04 39.32
CA LYS A 845 5.51 -18.43 39.52
C LYS A 845 6.01 -19.22 38.28
N SER A 846 6.45 -20.48 38.45
CA SER A 846 7.07 -21.41 37.47
C SER A 846 6.71 -21.27 35.98
N ILE A 847 7.44 -21.93 35.06
CA ILE A 847 7.09 -21.92 33.62
C ILE A 847 5.61 -22.30 33.40
N ALA A 848 5.08 -23.23 34.20
CA ALA A 848 3.67 -23.61 34.19
C ALA A 848 2.70 -22.44 34.50
N ALA A 849 3.06 -21.53 35.41
CA ALA A 849 2.24 -20.36 35.75
C ALA A 849 2.34 -19.23 34.71
N ILE A 850 3.47 -19.12 34.00
CA ILE A 850 3.58 -18.27 32.81
C ILE A 850 2.63 -18.81 31.72
N GLY A 851 2.59 -20.13 31.51
CA GLY A 851 1.70 -20.76 30.54
C GLY A 851 0.19 -20.50 30.76
N THR A 852 -0.23 -20.22 32.00
CA THR A 852 -1.61 -19.79 32.32
C THR A 852 -1.86 -18.29 32.13
N GLN A 853 -0.82 -17.45 32.13
CA GLN A 853 -0.92 -15.98 31.95
C GLN A 853 -0.74 -15.52 30.50
N LEU A 854 -0.10 -16.34 29.66
CA LEU A 854 0.12 -16.06 28.24
C LEU A 854 -1.09 -16.46 27.35
N CYS A 855 -2.23 -16.80 27.96
CA CYS A 855 -3.41 -17.28 27.26
C CYS A 855 -4.10 -16.13 26.54
N LEU A 856 -4.24 -16.26 25.23
CA LEU A 856 -5.08 -15.36 24.44
C LEU A 856 -6.57 -15.71 24.62
N LEU A 857 -6.91 -17.00 24.78
CA LEU A 857 -8.28 -17.48 25.01
C LEU A 857 -8.29 -18.81 25.79
N PRO A 858 -9.33 -19.11 26.59
CA PRO A 858 -9.48 -20.37 27.31
C PRO A 858 -9.68 -21.58 26.37
N LEU A 859 -9.24 -22.78 26.78
CA LEU A 859 -9.51 -24.00 26.02
C LEU A 859 -11.00 -24.41 26.10
N PRO A 860 -11.53 -25.14 25.11
CA PRO A 860 -12.87 -25.71 25.20
C PRO A 860 -13.00 -26.57 26.48
N GLY A 861 -13.84 -26.13 27.42
CA GLY A 861 -14.10 -26.84 28.69
C GLY A 861 -13.42 -26.27 29.95
N GLU A 862 -12.62 -25.20 29.84
CA GLU A 862 -12.13 -24.45 31.02
C GLU A 862 -13.22 -23.48 31.55
N GLU A 863 -13.33 -23.31 32.88
CA GLU A 863 -14.27 -22.36 33.49
C GLU A 863 -13.98 -20.92 33.03
N GLY A 864 -15.02 -20.22 32.56
CA GLY A 864 -14.89 -18.84 32.08
C GLY A 864 -14.97 -18.67 30.56
N TRP A 865 -15.60 -19.59 29.81
CA TRP A 865 -15.97 -19.41 28.39
C TRP A 865 -17.20 -18.48 28.23
N PRO A 866 -17.07 -17.18 27.86
CA PRO A 866 -18.18 -16.24 27.93
C PRO A 866 -18.27 -15.42 26.63
N TRP A 867 -18.28 -16.09 25.48
CA TRP A 867 -18.48 -15.37 24.22
C TRP A 867 -19.96 -15.06 24.06
N SER A 868 -20.32 -13.78 24.01
CA SER A 868 -21.68 -13.40 23.63
C SER A 868 -21.98 -13.90 22.20
N ASN A 869 -23.25 -14.16 21.88
CA ASN A 869 -23.68 -14.57 20.54
C ASN A 869 -23.28 -13.58 19.43
N GLU A 870 -22.86 -12.36 19.79
CA GLU A 870 -22.38 -11.33 18.87
C GLU A 870 -20.88 -11.46 18.60
N GLN A 871 -20.08 -11.73 19.63
CA GLN A 871 -18.64 -12.00 19.47
C GLN A 871 -18.41 -13.33 18.72
N GLN A 872 -19.24 -14.35 18.95
CA GLN A 872 -19.19 -15.61 18.19
C GLN A 872 -19.51 -15.40 16.70
N ARG A 873 -20.45 -14.49 16.39
CA ARG A 873 -20.80 -14.12 15.00
C ARG A 873 -19.71 -13.30 14.32
N ALA A 874 -19.05 -12.38 15.03
CA ALA A 874 -17.92 -11.61 14.50
C ALA A 874 -16.71 -12.51 14.17
N VAL A 875 -16.41 -13.51 15.00
CA VAL A 875 -15.35 -14.49 14.74
C VAL A 875 -15.72 -15.42 13.58
N ALA A 876 -16.97 -15.91 13.51
CA ALA A 876 -17.44 -16.73 12.39
C ALA A 876 -17.50 -15.99 11.05
N GLN A 877 -17.68 -14.67 11.07
CA GLN A 877 -17.59 -13.82 9.87
C GLN A 877 -16.13 -13.49 9.48
N ALA A 878 -15.20 -13.48 10.43
CA ALA A 878 -13.78 -13.22 10.19
C ALA A 878 -13.01 -14.45 9.68
N CYS A 879 -13.44 -15.66 10.04
CA CYS A 879 -12.90 -16.93 9.54
C CYS A 879 -14.02 -17.79 8.92
N PRO A 880 -14.19 -17.79 7.58
CA PRO A 880 -15.18 -18.64 6.93
C PRO A 880 -14.83 -20.13 7.13
N PRO A 881 -15.76 -20.98 7.59
CA PRO A 881 -15.52 -22.43 7.74
C PRO A 881 -15.48 -23.21 6.41
N ASP A 882 -15.71 -22.55 5.27
CA ASP A 882 -16.08 -23.24 4.03
C ASP A 882 -15.19 -22.83 2.86
N ARG A 883 -13.97 -23.41 2.82
CA ARG A 883 -13.15 -23.48 1.60
C ARG A 883 -12.44 -24.82 1.49
N ARG A 884 -13.20 -25.89 1.24
CA ARG A 884 -12.67 -27.06 0.54
C ARG A 884 -12.86 -26.92 -0.97
N VAL A 885 -11.83 -26.32 -1.59
CA VAL A 885 -11.30 -26.57 -2.94
C VAL A 885 -12.29 -26.72 -4.12
N GLY A 886 -12.36 -25.65 -4.92
CA GLY A 886 -12.59 -25.68 -6.36
C GLY A 886 -11.90 -24.46 -6.97
N CYS A 887 -10.96 -24.68 -7.89
CA CYS A 887 -10.03 -23.70 -8.45
C CYS A 887 -10.59 -22.27 -8.67
N GLY A 888 -9.91 -21.28 -8.10
CA GLY A 888 -10.16 -19.86 -8.34
C GLY A 888 -9.38 -19.03 -7.32
N CYS A 889 -8.24 -18.50 -7.74
CA CYS A 889 -7.34 -17.70 -6.90
C CYS A 889 -8.10 -16.57 -6.19
N MET A 890 -8.11 -16.59 -4.85
CA MET A 890 -8.38 -15.42 -4.01
C MET A 890 -7.13 -15.11 -3.18
N PRO A 891 -6.57 -13.90 -3.26
CA PRO A 891 -5.58 -13.39 -2.31
C PRO A 891 -6.24 -12.76 -1.07
#